data_AF-A0A959SAF2-F1
#
_entry.id   AF-A0A959SAF2-F1
#
_cell.length_a   1.000
_cell.length_b   1.000
_cell.length_c   1.000
_cell.angle_alpha   90.00
_cell.angle_beta   90.00
_cell.angle_gamma   90.00
#
_symmetry.space_group_name_H-M   'P 1'
#
loop_
_entity.id
_entity.type
_entity.pdbx_description
1 polymer ?
#
loop_
_entity_poly.entity_id
_entity_poly.type
_entity_poly.pdbx_seq_one_letter_code
_entity_poly.pdbx_strand_id
1 'polypeptide(L)'
;MRLSYPLLALLAMTPILTSAQVEMEPNNAWNQNNPATIGTPMSGSIGTCGPTDNSSDYYQLTVPANGVVKIRTNMANNGVGSTAGIRLYNASVVQISTFNLTTGTNGTFALDSALIDCMGTGTFYLEFMPASSGCINYTFNYSVISPVHEADMEPNFAWNSVNTDTIPVNTPASGQLNFDQNDDNSDFFILDLDDDGVLNVHVSAEHSGSSANDSLTLRLYNVSVVLMKTWRVPVGANSAPVLSDRSLTCLGREQRYFLQFQSDVCGASYQFSYDVTPPVFGDDAEENDAWNSSNTDTVAVGVLTEGRLFFNNDDNSDHFILELDEDGVLNVHVEAEHVSSENEDSITVRLYNSSVVLLETWRAPIGANSVAVLSDHTMPCLGREVRYFLRFASDACGTSYRFSYDVTPPLYGDDIEENDSWNSVNTDTVMVNTVVEGRLNFLNDDNSDYFTLELDDDGELNLHVRAEHVGALANDSLIVRLFNSSVVLMNTWRLPIGVNSTSVLSERSMTCLGREQRYFLQFQSEACGTSYQFSYDVTPPLFADDLEENDAWNSTNTGTIDLNSGAVEGRLAFTYDDNTDYYRVVLDSPGTITIQSLAERSGATGTYDLKLYNTSVVLLDTHTFPVGGGSSVASGMWTSDPLAAGNYFLQASNAACGTSYSFDCYDDDDDGTCNGADVCPGVPEPGT
;
A
#
# COMPACT_ATOMS: atom_id res chain seq x y z
N MET A 1 11.86 -0.08 -49.22
CA MET A 1 10.98 0.92 -49.86
C MET A 1 11.83 2.17 -50.09
N ARG A 2 11.86 2.69 -51.33
CA ARG A 2 12.72 3.76 -51.93
C ARG A 2 13.72 4.50 -51.01
N LEU A 3 15.00 4.15 -51.13
CA LEU A 3 16.14 5.00 -50.76
C LEU A 3 16.36 6.09 -51.82
N SER A 4 16.51 7.34 -51.39
CA SER A 4 16.91 8.48 -52.22
C SER A 4 18.21 9.04 -51.64
N TYR A 5 19.32 8.86 -52.37
CA TYR A 5 20.62 9.46 -52.02
C TYR A 5 20.71 10.87 -52.60
N PRO A 6 21.20 11.89 -51.86
CA PRO A 6 21.52 13.18 -52.45
C PRO A 6 22.87 13.11 -53.19
N LEU A 7 22.88 13.74 -54.35
CA LEU A 7 24.00 13.87 -55.27
C LEU A 7 25.09 14.76 -54.65
N LEU A 8 26.24 14.19 -54.30
CA LEU A 8 27.41 14.91 -53.81
C LEU A 8 28.06 15.67 -54.98
N ALA A 9 27.76 16.97 -55.11
CA ALA A 9 28.43 17.86 -56.06
C ALA A 9 29.82 18.21 -55.52
N LEU A 10 30.86 17.56 -56.06
CA LEU A 10 32.25 17.90 -55.80
C LEU A 10 32.58 19.23 -56.50
N LEU A 11 32.44 20.35 -55.79
CA LEU A 11 32.88 21.67 -56.24
C LEU A 11 34.42 21.70 -56.19
N ALA A 12 35.06 21.67 -57.36
CA ALA A 12 36.49 21.93 -57.47
C ALA A 12 36.76 23.41 -57.12
N MET A 13 37.16 23.69 -55.87
CA MET A 13 37.68 24.99 -55.48
C MET A 13 39.02 25.22 -56.18
N THR A 14 39.02 26.03 -57.23
CA THR A 14 40.23 26.69 -57.73
C THR A 14 40.77 27.61 -56.65
N PRO A 15 42.07 27.56 -56.28
CA PRO A 15 42.64 28.51 -55.35
C PRO A 15 42.57 29.91 -55.98
N ILE A 16 41.69 30.75 -55.47
CA ILE A 16 41.71 32.18 -55.76
C ILE A 16 43.02 32.68 -55.15
N LEU A 17 43.95 33.13 -55.99
CA LEU A 17 45.12 33.89 -55.56
C LEU A 17 44.58 35.15 -54.84
N THR A 18 44.52 35.11 -53.51
CA THR A 18 44.25 36.29 -52.70
C THR A 18 45.45 37.21 -52.84
N SER A 19 45.30 38.32 -53.56
CA SER A 19 46.34 39.34 -53.67
C SER A 19 46.58 39.96 -52.30
N ALA A 20 47.85 40.03 -51.86
CA ALA A 20 48.22 40.76 -50.67
C ALA A 20 47.70 42.20 -50.74
N GLN A 21 47.13 42.69 -49.63
CA GLN A 21 46.69 44.05 -49.48
C GLN A 21 47.88 44.96 -49.15
N VAL A 22 47.79 46.22 -49.53
CA VAL A 22 48.78 47.26 -49.22
C VAL A 22 48.03 48.41 -48.55
N GLU A 23 48.65 49.01 -47.54
CA GLU A 23 48.12 50.19 -46.87
C GLU A 23 47.89 51.36 -47.84
N MET A 24 46.98 52.25 -47.46
CA MET A 24 46.68 53.47 -48.19
C MET A 24 46.68 54.64 -47.22
N GLU A 25 47.61 55.58 -47.45
CA GLU A 25 47.77 56.77 -46.62
C GLU A 25 46.82 57.92 -47.01
N PRO A 26 46.40 58.77 -46.05
CA PRO A 26 46.69 58.68 -44.61
C PRO A 26 45.80 57.65 -43.90
N ASN A 27 46.37 56.83 -43.01
CA ASN A 27 45.64 55.93 -42.11
C ASN A 27 45.89 56.22 -40.61
N ASN A 28 46.16 57.49 -40.31
CA ASN A 28 46.81 57.99 -39.09
C ASN A 28 45.89 58.04 -37.85
N ALA A 29 44.63 57.64 -38.01
CA ALA A 29 43.59 57.68 -36.99
C ALA A 29 42.55 56.58 -37.23
N TRP A 30 41.82 56.19 -36.17
CA TRP A 30 40.82 55.11 -36.24
C TRP A 30 39.75 55.34 -37.32
N ASN A 31 39.39 56.58 -37.63
CA ASN A 31 38.41 56.95 -38.65
C ASN A 31 39.01 57.14 -40.06
N GLN A 32 40.32 56.90 -40.22
CA GLN A 32 41.07 56.90 -41.48
C GLN A 32 41.63 55.51 -41.82
N ASN A 33 41.21 54.48 -41.09
CA ASN A 33 41.78 53.14 -41.15
C ASN A 33 41.76 52.50 -42.56
N ASN A 34 42.62 51.50 -42.75
CA ASN A 34 42.52 50.60 -43.89
C ASN A 34 41.83 49.28 -43.50
N PRO A 35 40.83 48.78 -44.25
CA PRO A 35 40.18 47.51 -43.95
C PRO A 35 41.10 46.32 -44.28
N ALA A 36 41.40 45.50 -43.26
CA ALA A 36 42.16 44.27 -43.42
C ALA A 36 41.21 43.07 -43.58
N THR A 37 41.41 42.31 -44.64
CA THR A 37 40.64 41.09 -44.93
C THR A 37 41.22 39.91 -44.18
N ILE A 38 40.38 39.16 -43.46
CA ILE A 38 40.82 37.98 -42.71
C ILE A 38 41.61 37.00 -43.58
N GLY A 39 42.70 36.45 -43.04
CA GLY A 39 43.61 35.53 -43.72
C GLY A 39 44.45 36.14 -44.86
N THR A 40 44.21 37.39 -45.24
CA THR A 40 44.95 38.06 -46.33
C THR A 40 46.09 38.90 -45.73
N PRO A 41 47.33 38.79 -46.23
CA PRO A 41 48.43 39.64 -45.79
C PRO A 41 48.19 41.11 -46.15
N MET A 42 48.38 42.01 -45.19
CA MET A 42 48.35 43.47 -45.31
C MET A 42 49.76 44.01 -45.10
N SER A 43 50.31 44.72 -46.09
CA SER A 43 51.66 45.29 -46.00
C SER A 43 51.61 46.79 -45.78
N GLY A 44 52.50 47.28 -44.93
CA GLY A 44 52.64 48.70 -44.62
C GLY A 44 54.02 49.06 -44.07
N SER A 45 54.22 50.34 -43.77
CA SER A 45 55.48 50.87 -43.27
C SER A 45 55.27 52.13 -42.43
N ILE A 46 55.91 52.17 -41.25
CA ILE A 46 55.75 53.26 -40.28
C ILE A 46 57.12 53.83 -39.86
N GLY A 47 57.20 55.16 -39.71
CA GLY A 47 58.40 55.87 -39.26
C GLY A 47 59.10 56.64 -40.38
N THR A 48 60.44 56.63 -40.41
CA THR A 48 61.20 57.44 -41.40
C THR A 48 61.23 56.79 -42.81
N CYS A 49 60.25 55.96 -43.15
CA CYS A 49 60.09 55.28 -44.43
C CYS A 49 59.56 56.24 -45.52
N GLY A 50 59.33 55.74 -46.75
CA GLY A 50 58.68 56.49 -47.82
C GLY A 50 57.32 55.87 -48.16
N PRO A 51 56.20 56.63 -48.14
CA PRO A 51 56.09 58.05 -47.77
C PRO A 51 56.41 58.28 -46.28
N THR A 52 56.98 59.43 -45.93
CA THR A 52 57.39 59.73 -44.55
C THR A 52 56.17 60.03 -43.70
N ASP A 53 55.65 58.99 -43.06
CA ASP A 53 54.62 59.07 -42.03
C ASP A 53 55.19 58.60 -40.69
N ASN A 54 55.26 59.51 -39.73
CA ASN A 54 55.74 59.25 -38.37
C ASN A 54 54.59 59.15 -37.34
N SER A 55 53.36 59.03 -37.83
CA SER A 55 52.17 58.81 -37.01
C SER A 55 51.86 57.30 -36.91
N SER A 56 50.71 56.94 -36.34
CA SER A 56 50.30 55.54 -36.13
C SER A 56 49.49 55.02 -37.31
N ASP A 57 49.64 53.76 -37.68
CA ASP A 57 48.84 53.19 -38.78
C ASP A 57 47.65 52.42 -38.21
N TYR A 58 46.42 52.77 -38.62
CA TYR A 58 45.18 52.13 -38.17
C TYR A 58 44.60 51.18 -39.22
N TYR A 59 44.20 49.99 -38.77
CA TYR A 59 43.55 48.96 -39.57
C TYR A 59 42.23 48.54 -38.97
N GLN A 60 41.19 48.42 -39.80
CA GLN A 60 39.91 47.83 -39.39
C GLN A 60 39.95 46.32 -39.61
N LEU A 61 39.67 45.57 -38.55
CA LEU A 61 39.49 44.12 -38.58
C LEU A 61 37.99 43.82 -38.48
N THR A 62 37.50 42.88 -39.29
CA THR A 62 36.15 42.33 -39.17
C THR A 62 36.28 40.89 -38.70
N VAL A 63 35.91 40.64 -37.44
CA VAL A 63 35.95 39.33 -36.79
C VAL A 63 34.62 38.62 -37.06
N PRO A 64 34.61 37.54 -37.87
CA PRO A 64 33.37 36.93 -38.35
C PRO A 64 32.74 35.92 -37.38
N ALA A 65 33.48 35.48 -36.36
CA ALA A 65 33.05 34.54 -35.34
C ALA A 65 33.75 34.86 -34.02
N ASN A 66 33.10 34.55 -32.90
CA ASN A 66 33.73 34.57 -31.58
C ASN A 66 34.98 33.67 -31.56
N GLY A 67 35.96 33.99 -30.72
CA GLY A 67 37.15 33.14 -30.54
C GLY A 67 38.43 33.90 -30.17
N VAL A 68 39.58 33.31 -30.52
CA VAL A 68 40.89 33.94 -30.34
C VAL A 68 41.33 34.60 -31.64
N VAL A 69 41.55 35.91 -31.63
CA VAL A 69 42.17 36.61 -32.76
C VAL A 69 43.67 36.41 -32.69
N LYS A 70 44.21 35.72 -33.69
CA LYS A 70 45.66 35.56 -33.88
C LYS A 70 46.15 36.56 -34.91
N ILE A 71 47.02 37.46 -34.48
CA ILE A 71 47.70 38.41 -35.37
C ILE A 71 49.12 37.90 -35.59
N ARG A 72 49.48 37.60 -36.84
CA ARG A 72 50.86 37.25 -37.21
C ARG A 72 51.47 38.41 -37.96
N THR A 73 52.68 38.79 -37.58
CA THR A 73 53.43 39.85 -38.24
C THR A 73 54.75 39.32 -38.78
N ASN A 74 55.21 39.95 -39.85
CA ASN A 74 56.53 39.79 -40.42
C ASN A 74 57.13 41.19 -40.57
N MET A 75 58.04 41.58 -39.69
CA MET A 75 58.46 42.98 -39.57
C MET A 75 59.97 43.15 -39.63
N ALA A 76 60.42 44.22 -40.29
CA ALA A 76 61.82 44.62 -40.40
C ALA A 76 61.99 46.08 -39.97
N ASN A 77 62.90 46.31 -39.02
CA ASN A 77 63.30 47.63 -38.54
C ASN A 77 64.69 47.98 -39.07
N ASN A 78 64.84 49.16 -39.67
CA ASN A 78 66.13 49.67 -40.17
C ASN A 78 67.04 50.24 -39.06
N GLY A 79 66.55 50.34 -37.83
CA GLY A 79 67.31 50.74 -36.63
C GLY A 79 67.78 49.56 -35.77
N VAL A 80 68.17 49.87 -34.53
CA VAL A 80 68.59 48.91 -33.50
C VAL A 80 67.44 48.38 -32.63
N GLY A 81 66.22 48.90 -32.83
CA GLY A 81 65.03 48.45 -32.09
C GLY A 81 64.61 47.04 -32.50
N SER A 82 64.13 46.24 -31.53
CA SER A 82 63.77 44.83 -31.73
C SER A 82 62.28 44.53 -31.57
N THR A 83 61.42 45.53 -31.34
CA THR A 83 59.97 45.35 -31.17
C THR A 83 59.15 46.49 -31.77
N ALA A 84 57.91 46.20 -32.16
CA ALA A 84 56.88 47.15 -32.55
C ALA A 84 55.74 47.11 -31.52
N GLY A 85 55.31 48.27 -31.04
CA GLY A 85 54.14 48.39 -30.17
C GLY A 85 52.87 48.37 -31.00
N ILE A 86 51.91 47.55 -30.58
CA ILE A 86 50.63 47.40 -31.25
C ILE A 86 49.52 47.53 -30.19
N ARG A 87 48.43 48.20 -30.56
CA ARG A 87 47.23 48.33 -29.72
C ARG A 87 46.01 47.84 -30.48
N LEU A 88 45.06 47.30 -29.74
CA LEU A 88 43.79 46.86 -30.26
C LEU A 88 42.67 47.64 -29.57
N TYR A 89 41.74 48.12 -30.37
CA TYR A 89 40.58 48.88 -29.94
C TYR A 89 39.30 48.16 -30.36
N ASN A 90 38.26 48.28 -29.54
CA ASN A 90 36.91 47.82 -29.91
C ASN A 90 36.20 48.80 -30.86
N ALA A 91 34.98 48.48 -31.29
CA ALA A 91 34.21 49.34 -32.21
C ALA A 91 33.94 50.75 -31.66
N SER A 92 33.91 50.91 -30.32
CA SER A 92 33.76 52.18 -29.61
C SER A 92 35.09 52.92 -29.42
N VAL A 93 36.19 52.42 -30.02
CA VAL A 93 37.54 53.00 -29.94
C VAL A 93 38.09 53.03 -28.52
N VAL A 94 37.65 52.11 -27.66
CA VAL A 94 38.26 51.86 -26.34
C VAL A 94 39.38 50.85 -26.54
N GLN A 95 40.57 51.15 -26.02
CA GLN A 95 41.71 50.23 -26.09
C GLN A 95 41.43 49.00 -25.22
N ILE A 96 41.42 47.80 -25.83
CA ILE A 96 41.18 46.52 -25.16
C ILE A 96 42.45 45.69 -24.98
N SER A 97 43.49 45.93 -25.78
CA SER A 97 44.77 45.24 -25.64
C SER A 97 45.96 46.09 -26.10
N THR A 98 47.14 45.81 -25.55
CA THR A 98 48.43 46.32 -26.03
C THR A 98 49.47 45.22 -25.94
N PHE A 99 50.26 45.05 -26.99
CA PHE A 99 51.29 44.02 -27.04
C PHE A 99 52.47 44.49 -27.90
N ASN A 100 53.62 43.86 -27.70
CA ASN A 100 54.83 44.13 -28.47
C ASN A 100 55.17 42.88 -29.28
N LEU A 101 55.37 43.04 -30.58
CA LEU A 101 55.81 41.97 -31.46
C LEU A 101 57.23 42.24 -31.96
N THR A 102 58.00 41.18 -32.13
CA THR A 102 59.41 41.25 -32.53
C THR A 102 59.55 41.84 -33.93
N THR A 103 60.48 42.79 -34.08
CA THR A 103 60.93 43.29 -35.39
C THR A 103 62.36 42.80 -35.62
N GLY A 104 62.69 42.40 -36.85
CA GLY A 104 64.07 42.09 -37.18
C GLY A 104 64.88 43.39 -37.28
N THR A 105 66.18 43.33 -36.95
CA THR A 105 67.05 44.52 -36.90
C THR A 105 67.80 44.71 -38.21
N ASN A 106 68.27 45.94 -38.49
CA ASN A 106 69.04 46.28 -39.69
C ASN A 106 68.39 45.82 -41.02
N GLY A 107 67.06 45.92 -41.11
CA GLY A 107 66.29 45.57 -42.31
C GLY A 107 66.04 44.07 -42.51
N THR A 108 66.40 43.23 -41.54
CA THR A 108 65.99 41.81 -41.55
C THR A 108 64.56 41.66 -41.06
N PHE A 109 63.82 40.70 -41.61
CA PHE A 109 62.45 40.41 -41.20
C PHE A 109 62.43 39.40 -40.03
N ALA A 110 61.55 39.63 -39.05
CA ALA A 110 61.25 38.69 -37.98
C ALA A 110 59.76 38.34 -38.00
N LEU A 111 59.45 37.05 -37.82
CA LEU A 111 58.10 36.55 -37.65
C LEU A 111 57.74 36.51 -36.17
N ASP A 112 56.57 37.01 -35.82
CA ASP A 112 56.02 36.92 -34.48
C ASP A 112 54.49 36.86 -34.53
N SER A 113 53.85 36.52 -33.40
CA SER A 113 52.39 36.54 -33.30
C SER A 113 51.87 36.84 -31.91
N ALA A 114 50.73 37.52 -31.85
CA ALA A 114 49.93 37.69 -30.65
C ALA A 114 48.65 36.85 -30.75
N LEU A 115 48.22 36.32 -29.60
CA LEU A 115 46.89 35.77 -29.39
C LEU A 115 46.12 36.76 -28.51
N ILE A 116 44.92 37.11 -28.94
CA ILE A 116 44.00 37.94 -28.17
C ILE A 116 42.75 37.09 -27.94
N ASP A 117 42.56 36.70 -26.69
CA ASP A 117 41.49 35.80 -26.27
C ASP A 117 40.14 36.54 -26.22
N CYS A 118 39.06 35.76 -26.25
CA CYS A 118 37.69 36.22 -26.00
C CYS A 118 37.22 37.34 -26.94
N MET A 119 37.66 37.33 -28.18
CA MET A 119 37.25 38.32 -29.17
C MET A 119 35.89 37.92 -29.73
N GLY A 120 34.87 38.75 -29.54
CA GLY A 120 33.54 38.51 -30.11
C GLY A 120 33.41 38.96 -31.56
N THR A 121 32.26 38.66 -32.16
CA THR A 121 31.95 39.09 -33.53
C THR A 121 31.86 40.61 -33.65
N GLY A 122 32.44 41.16 -34.71
CA GLY A 122 32.27 42.58 -35.03
C GLY A 122 33.51 43.29 -35.55
N THR A 123 33.55 44.60 -35.33
CA THR A 123 34.60 45.48 -35.82
C THR A 123 35.59 45.81 -34.71
N PHE A 124 36.88 45.69 -35.03
CA PHE A 124 37.99 46.09 -34.16
C PHE A 124 38.96 46.96 -34.94
N TYR A 125 39.76 47.77 -34.24
CA TYR A 125 40.80 48.58 -34.85
C TYR A 125 42.17 48.22 -34.29
N LEU A 126 43.10 47.86 -35.17
CA LEU A 126 44.49 47.57 -34.85
C LEU A 126 45.34 48.79 -35.15
N GLU A 127 46.08 49.30 -34.17
CA GLU A 127 47.02 50.41 -34.31
C GLU A 127 48.45 49.89 -34.26
N PHE A 128 49.23 50.11 -35.32
CA PHE A 128 50.68 50.03 -35.25
C PHE A 128 51.23 51.37 -34.73
N MET A 129 51.90 51.33 -33.58
CA MET A 129 52.40 52.54 -32.95
C MET A 129 53.68 53.03 -33.64
N PRO A 130 53.91 54.36 -33.72
CA PRO A 130 55.08 54.92 -34.36
C PRO A 130 56.37 54.39 -33.73
N ALA A 131 57.33 54.05 -34.59
CA ALA A 131 58.64 53.59 -34.16
C ALA A 131 59.36 54.68 -33.35
N SER A 132 59.93 54.32 -32.21
CA SER A 132 60.73 55.25 -31.39
C SER A 132 62.02 55.70 -32.10
N SER A 133 62.49 54.91 -33.07
CA SER A 133 63.56 55.27 -34.02
C SER A 133 63.53 54.35 -35.24
N GLY A 134 63.89 54.87 -36.41
CA GLY A 134 64.01 54.11 -37.64
C GLY A 134 62.70 53.98 -38.44
N CYS A 135 62.68 53.00 -39.33
CA CYS A 135 61.56 52.66 -40.21
C CYS A 135 61.22 51.18 -39.98
N ILE A 136 59.96 50.88 -39.73
CA ILE A 136 59.44 49.51 -39.59
C ILE A 136 58.62 49.21 -40.84
N ASN A 137 59.11 48.31 -41.70
CA ASN A 137 58.30 47.70 -42.74
C ASN A 137 57.63 46.45 -42.17
N TYR A 138 56.35 46.26 -42.42
CA TYR A 138 55.61 45.14 -41.88
C TYR A 138 54.67 44.53 -42.92
N THR A 139 54.45 43.24 -42.77
CA THR A 139 53.29 42.55 -43.32
C THR A 139 52.60 41.86 -42.16
N PHE A 140 51.29 42.03 -42.00
CA PHE A 140 50.51 41.29 -41.01
C PHE A 140 49.34 40.55 -41.65
N ASN A 141 48.89 39.48 -41.01
CA ASN A 141 47.57 38.92 -41.26
C ASN A 141 46.91 38.60 -39.92
N TYR A 142 45.60 38.40 -39.95
CA TYR A 142 44.87 37.90 -38.79
C TYR A 142 44.02 36.69 -39.19
N SER A 143 43.79 35.83 -38.21
CA SER A 143 42.90 34.66 -38.29
C SER A 143 42.16 34.50 -36.97
N VAL A 144 40.99 33.87 -36.98
CA VAL A 144 40.25 33.52 -35.76
C VAL A 144 40.42 32.03 -35.50
N ILE A 145 40.73 31.68 -34.25
CA ILE A 145 40.63 30.31 -33.74
C ILE A 145 39.27 30.22 -33.06
N SER A 146 38.36 29.44 -33.65
CA SER A 146 37.01 29.25 -33.12
C SER A 146 37.04 28.52 -31.77
N PRO A 147 36.10 28.81 -30.86
CA PRO A 147 35.83 27.98 -29.70
C PRO A 147 35.46 26.56 -30.12
N VAL A 148 35.58 25.62 -29.17
CA VAL A 148 35.31 24.20 -29.42
C VAL A 148 33.81 23.95 -29.65
N HIS A 149 32.96 24.65 -28.90
CA HIS A 149 31.51 24.50 -28.99
C HIS A 149 30.90 25.67 -29.78
N GLU A 150 29.84 25.36 -30.53
CA GLU A 150 29.11 26.33 -31.37
C GLU A 150 28.37 27.35 -30.50
N ALA A 151 28.08 28.52 -31.09
CA ALA A 151 27.23 29.53 -30.46
C ALA A 151 25.76 29.10 -30.46
N ASP A 152 25.06 29.43 -29.39
CA ASP A 152 23.62 29.36 -29.25
C ASP A 152 22.92 30.53 -29.99
N MET A 153 21.58 30.55 -29.94
CA MET A 153 20.79 31.62 -30.53
C MET A 153 20.57 32.76 -29.54
N GLU A 154 21.07 33.94 -29.87
CA GLU A 154 21.00 35.14 -29.04
C GLU A 154 19.90 36.12 -29.49
N PRO A 155 19.16 36.80 -28.59
CA PRO A 155 19.42 36.91 -27.15
C PRO A 155 18.75 35.81 -26.29
N ASN A 156 19.47 35.28 -25.29
CA ASN A 156 18.91 34.41 -24.25
C ASN A 156 19.40 34.68 -22.80
N PHE A 157 19.98 35.86 -22.50
CA PHE A 157 20.30 36.37 -21.13
C PHE A 157 19.24 36.33 -20.02
N ALA A 158 17.98 36.02 -20.32
CA ALA A 158 16.92 35.99 -19.34
C ALA A 158 15.96 34.83 -19.64
N TRP A 159 15.31 34.31 -18.60
CA TRP A 159 14.33 33.21 -18.70
C TRP A 159 13.16 33.47 -19.66
N ASN A 160 12.90 34.73 -20.01
CA ASN A 160 11.83 35.17 -20.90
C ASN A 160 12.34 35.83 -22.19
N SER A 161 13.62 35.64 -22.52
CA SER A 161 14.17 36.09 -23.80
C SER A 161 13.58 35.31 -24.96
N VAL A 162 13.63 35.87 -26.17
CA VAL A 162 12.95 35.30 -27.35
C VAL A 162 13.55 33.98 -27.82
N ASN A 163 14.83 33.74 -27.55
CA ASN A 163 15.55 32.53 -27.95
C ASN A 163 15.92 31.63 -26.77
N THR A 164 15.17 31.72 -25.66
CA THR A 164 15.25 30.74 -24.56
C THR A 164 14.63 29.44 -25.04
N ASP A 165 15.45 28.54 -25.57
CA ASP A 165 15.00 27.32 -26.24
C ASP A 165 14.69 26.18 -25.25
N THR A 166 13.68 25.38 -25.59
CA THR A 166 13.42 24.09 -24.94
C THR A 166 14.36 23.04 -25.51
N ILE A 167 15.20 22.47 -24.65
CA ILE A 167 16.10 21.39 -25.01
C ILE A 167 15.39 20.06 -24.73
N PRO A 168 15.24 19.17 -25.72
CA PRO A 168 14.70 17.83 -25.45
C PRO A 168 15.68 16.98 -24.65
N VAL A 169 15.15 16.03 -23.88
CA VAL A 169 15.93 15.03 -23.13
C VAL A 169 16.94 14.33 -24.06
N ASN A 170 18.14 14.05 -23.56
CA ASN A 170 19.25 13.41 -24.29
C ASN A 170 19.72 14.16 -25.55
N THR A 171 19.37 15.44 -25.72
CA THR A 171 19.78 16.24 -26.87
C THR A 171 20.86 17.24 -26.47
N PRO A 172 22.00 17.29 -27.18
CA PRO A 172 23.04 18.27 -26.89
C PRO A 172 22.61 19.67 -27.34
N ALA A 173 22.81 20.65 -26.47
CA ALA A 173 22.77 22.08 -26.76
C ALA A 173 24.15 22.69 -26.50
N SER A 174 24.51 23.76 -27.19
CA SER A 174 25.81 24.42 -27.06
C SER A 174 25.64 25.92 -27.00
N GLY A 175 26.55 26.60 -26.33
CA GLY A 175 26.55 28.05 -26.23
C GLY A 175 27.92 28.65 -25.94
N GLN A 176 27.98 29.98 -26.01
CA GLN A 176 29.20 30.77 -25.87
C GLN A 176 28.95 31.96 -24.97
N LEU A 177 29.87 32.23 -24.05
CA LEU A 177 29.70 33.23 -23.01
C LEU A 177 30.90 34.17 -22.89
N ASN A 178 30.61 35.43 -22.61
CA ASN A 178 31.57 36.46 -22.20
C ASN A 178 32.68 36.71 -23.25
N PHE A 179 32.31 36.76 -24.54
CA PHE A 179 33.15 37.31 -25.62
C PHE A 179 33.01 38.85 -25.75
N ASP A 180 34.10 39.53 -26.09
CA ASP A 180 34.17 40.98 -26.25
C ASP A 180 33.29 41.46 -27.41
N GLN A 181 32.43 42.45 -27.16
CA GLN A 181 31.46 43.02 -28.11
C GLN A 181 30.35 42.02 -28.51
N ASN A 182 29.14 42.31 -28.03
CA ASN A 182 27.86 41.70 -28.42
C ASN A 182 27.51 40.34 -27.82
N ASP A 183 28.38 39.76 -27.00
CA ASP A 183 28.07 38.56 -26.23
C ASP A 183 27.57 38.94 -24.84
N ASP A 184 26.56 38.23 -24.37
CA ASP A 184 26.12 38.38 -22.99
C ASP A 184 26.97 37.47 -22.06
N ASN A 185 26.62 37.45 -20.78
CA ASN A 185 27.32 36.63 -19.79
C ASN A 185 26.37 35.63 -19.12
N SER A 186 25.29 35.27 -19.79
CA SER A 186 24.31 34.37 -19.26
C SER A 186 23.47 33.74 -20.35
N ASP A 187 23.35 32.42 -20.37
CA ASP A 187 22.43 31.76 -21.31
C ASP A 187 21.34 31.03 -20.54
N PHE A 188 20.08 31.19 -20.92
CA PHE A 188 18.96 30.43 -20.36
C PHE A 188 18.41 29.40 -21.36
N PHE A 189 18.20 28.18 -20.86
CA PHE A 189 17.51 27.09 -21.55
C PHE A 189 16.32 26.59 -20.74
N ILE A 190 15.32 26.05 -21.42
CA ILE A 190 14.18 25.35 -20.81
C ILE A 190 14.44 23.85 -20.84
N LEU A 191 14.28 23.20 -19.70
CA LEU A 191 14.28 21.73 -19.59
C LEU A 191 12.83 21.26 -19.42
N ASP A 192 12.45 20.28 -20.23
CA ASP A 192 11.16 19.58 -20.16
C ASP A 192 11.44 18.13 -19.78
N LEU A 193 11.11 17.73 -18.56
CA LEU A 193 11.45 16.40 -18.06
C LEU A 193 10.49 15.37 -18.67
N ASP A 194 10.99 14.20 -19.03
CA ASP A 194 10.19 13.10 -19.56
C ASP A 194 9.60 12.20 -18.46
N ASP A 195 10.16 12.26 -17.26
CA ASP A 195 9.73 11.52 -16.08
C ASP A 195 10.08 12.29 -14.79
N ASP A 196 9.55 11.82 -13.66
CA ASP A 196 9.99 12.25 -12.33
C ASP A 196 11.33 11.61 -12.00
N GLY A 197 12.04 12.13 -11.00
CA GLY A 197 13.22 11.45 -10.45
C GLY A 197 14.44 12.32 -10.29
N VAL A 198 15.58 11.83 -10.78
CA VAL A 198 16.88 12.48 -10.66
C VAL A 198 17.26 13.12 -11.98
N LEU A 199 17.27 14.46 -12.03
CA LEU A 199 17.82 15.20 -13.17
C LEU A 199 19.35 15.04 -13.18
N ASN A 200 19.91 14.55 -14.28
CA ASN A 200 21.34 14.51 -14.55
C ASN A 200 21.68 15.50 -15.67
N VAL A 201 22.62 16.41 -15.43
CA VAL A 201 23.11 17.41 -16.39
C VAL A 201 24.57 17.10 -16.70
N HIS A 202 24.86 16.84 -17.98
CA HIS A 202 26.18 16.55 -18.51
C HIS A 202 26.72 17.80 -19.19
N VAL A 203 27.88 18.29 -18.77
CA VAL A 203 28.47 19.51 -19.32
C VAL A 203 29.88 19.24 -19.82
N SER A 204 30.18 19.72 -21.02
CA SER A 204 31.52 19.87 -21.59
C SER A 204 31.80 21.36 -21.73
N ALA A 205 32.86 21.89 -21.11
CA ALA A 205 33.17 23.32 -21.21
C ALA A 205 34.68 23.60 -21.36
N GLU A 206 35.01 24.61 -22.15
CA GLU A 206 36.37 25.13 -22.34
C GLU A 206 36.40 26.66 -22.44
N HIS A 207 37.60 27.21 -22.30
CA HIS A 207 37.92 28.56 -22.71
C HIS A 207 39.32 28.61 -23.33
N SER A 208 39.55 29.66 -24.11
CA SER A 208 40.82 29.86 -24.83
C SER A 208 41.99 30.29 -23.95
N GLY A 209 41.71 30.83 -22.76
CA GLY A 209 42.74 31.30 -21.82
C GLY A 209 43.56 30.16 -21.21
N SER A 210 44.65 30.52 -20.53
CA SER A 210 45.61 29.55 -19.96
C SER A 210 45.28 29.08 -18.53
N SER A 211 44.20 29.58 -17.91
CA SER A 211 43.87 29.30 -16.51
C SER A 211 43.16 27.96 -16.35
N ALA A 212 43.81 26.99 -15.72
CA ALA A 212 43.26 25.63 -15.59
C ALA A 212 42.24 25.44 -14.45
N ASN A 213 41.93 26.47 -13.67
CA ASN A 213 41.07 26.39 -12.46
C ASN A 213 39.77 27.19 -12.59
N ASP A 214 39.41 27.53 -13.82
CA ASP A 214 38.26 28.35 -14.15
C ASP A 214 36.96 27.53 -14.12
N SER A 215 35.81 28.18 -13.91
CA SER A 215 34.52 27.49 -13.74
C SER A 215 33.35 28.25 -14.34
N LEU A 216 32.37 27.54 -14.91
CA LEU A 216 31.03 28.07 -15.18
C LEU A 216 30.14 27.89 -13.95
N THR A 217 29.24 28.84 -13.75
CA THR A 217 28.16 28.74 -12.77
C THR A 217 26.89 28.28 -13.49
N LEU A 218 26.34 27.15 -13.07
CA LEU A 218 25.03 26.67 -13.51
C LEU A 218 24.00 26.95 -12.43
N ARG A 219 22.83 27.45 -12.81
CA ARG A 219 21.71 27.65 -11.89
C ARG A 219 20.43 27.03 -12.44
N LEU A 220 19.76 26.23 -11.62
CA LEU A 220 18.47 25.64 -11.96
C LEU A 220 17.35 26.41 -11.25
N TYR A 221 16.31 26.76 -11.99
CA TYR A 221 15.12 27.44 -11.50
C TYR A 221 13.86 26.64 -11.82
N ASN A 222 12.85 26.74 -10.96
CA ASN A 222 11.52 26.21 -11.24
C ASN A 222 10.73 27.12 -12.20
N VAL A 223 9.49 26.73 -12.54
CA VAL A 223 8.62 27.50 -13.45
C VAL A 223 8.32 28.92 -12.97
N SER A 224 8.37 29.15 -11.65
CA SER A 224 8.19 30.46 -11.00
C SER A 224 9.49 31.26 -10.90
N VAL A 225 10.57 30.79 -11.52
CA VAL A 225 11.90 31.43 -11.53
C VAL A 225 12.51 31.55 -10.12
N VAL A 226 12.15 30.63 -9.22
CA VAL A 226 12.80 30.49 -7.92
C VAL A 226 14.02 29.60 -8.07
N LEU A 227 15.17 30.07 -7.58
CA LEU A 227 16.43 29.32 -7.63
C LEU A 227 16.32 28.06 -6.78
N MET A 228 16.48 26.90 -7.42
CA MET A 228 16.48 25.59 -6.78
C MET A 228 17.89 25.12 -6.44
N LYS A 229 18.83 25.27 -7.39
CA LYS A 229 20.18 24.75 -7.25
C LYS A 229 21.21 25.62 -7.95
N THR A 230 22.42 25.66 -7.40
CA THR A 230 23.60 26.23 -8.06
C THR A 230 24.72 25.20 -8.06
N TRP A 231 25.34 25.02 -9.21
CA TRP A 231 26.54 24.20 -9.38
C TRP A 231 27.67 25.05 -9.93
N ARG A 232 28.92 24.71 -9.56
CA ARG A 232 30.11 25.13 -10.29
C ARG A 232 30.64 23.95 -11.08
N VAL A 233 30.85 24.13 -12.37
CA VAL A 233 31.44 23.11 -13.26
C VAL A 233 32.79 23.61 -13.77
N PRO A 234 33.82 22.75 -13.80
CA PRO A 234 35.14 23.13 -14.30
C PRO A 234 35.07 23.51 -15.79
N VAL A 235 35.93 24.44 -16.19
CA VAL A 235 36.13 24.85 -17.59
C VAL A 235 37.58 24.57 -17.95
N GLY A 236 37.81 23.84 -19.04
CA GLY A 236 39.18 23.51 -19.43
C GLY A 236 39.89 24.64 -20.19
N ALA A 237 41.18 24.77 -19.94
CA ALA A 237 42.03 25.81 -20.52
C ALA A 237 42.56 25.46 -21.93
N ASN A 238 43.00 26.47 -22.67
CA ASN A 238 43.63 26.35 -23.99
C ASN A 238 42.77 25.56 -24.99
N SER A 239 41.45 25.76 -24.95
CA SER A 239 40.51 25.06 -25.84
C SER A 239 40.53 23.54 -25.73
N ALA A 240 40.75 23.03 -24.52
CA ALA A 240 40.60 21.63 -24.18
C ALA A 240 39.39 21.45 -23.24
N PRO A 241 38.24 20.92 -23.71
CA PRO A 241 37.06 20.78 -22.87
C PRO A 241 37.23 19.82 -21.70
N VAL A 242 36.57 20.13 -20.58
CA VAL A 242 36.44 19.25 -19.42
C VAL A 242 34.99 18.82 -19.26
N LEU A 243 34.80 17.52 -19.03
CA LEU A 243 33.48 16.92 -18.76
C LEU A 243 33.13 17.01 -17.27
N SER A 244 31.85 17.24 -16.99
CA SER A 244 31.33 17.34 -15.63
C SER A 244 29.86 16.96 -15.57
N ASP A 245 29.51 16.08 -14.63
CA ASP A 245 28.13 15.65 -14.39
C ASP A 245 27.58 16.28 -13.11
N ARG A 246 26.33 16.72 -13.13
CA ARG A 246 25.64 17.28 -11.96
C ARG A 246 24.27 16.68 -11.85
N SER A 247 23.82 16.42 -10.63
CA SER A 247 22.49 15.88 -10.39
C SER A 247 21.69 16.67 -9.36
N LEU A 248 20.36 16.56 -9.46
CA LEU A 248 19.40 16.99 -8.47
C LEU A 248 18.28 15.95 -8.37
N THR A 249 18.01 15.48 -7.17
CA THR A 249 16.98 14.49 -6.88
C THR A 249 15.60 15.16 -6.71
N CYS A 250 14.54 14.35 -6.83
CA CYS A 250 13.15 14.69 -6.57
C CYS A 250 12.59 15.81 -7.46
N LEU A 251 12.96 15.84 -8.74
CA LEU A 251 12.26 16.71 -9.68
C LEU A 251 11.04 16.00 -10.23
N GLY A 252 9.92 16.72 -10.28
CA GLY A 252 8.68 16.27 -10.90
C GLY A 252 8.59 16.73 -12.36
N ARG A 253 7.89 15.96 -13.20
CA ARG A 253 7.67 16.21 -14.64
C ARG A 253 6.50 17.16 -14.91
N GLU A 254 5.77 17.57 -13.87
CA GLU A 254 4.56 18.39 -13.95
C GLU A 254 4.86 19.82 -14.45
N GLN A 255 6.14 20.20 -14.47
CA GLN A 255 6.58 21.55 -14.82
C GLN A 255 7.87 21.55 -15.63
N ARG A 256 8.04 22.65 -16.37
CA ARG A 256 9.32 23.00 -17.00
C ARG A 256 10.27 23.68 -16.00
N TYR A 257 11.56 23.48 -16.22
CA TYR A 257 12.65 24.10 -15.46
C TYR A 257 13.47 25.02 -16.34
N PHE A 258 14.18 25.97 -15.74
CA PHE A 258 15.12 26.83 -16.46
C PHE A 258 16.55 26.57 -15.98
N LEU A 259 17.45 26.26 -16.91
CA LEU A 259 18.87 26.10 -16.65
C LEU A 259 19.61 27.32 -17.18
N GLN A 260 20.28 28.04 -16.28
CA GLN A 260 21.12 29.17 -16.60
C GLN A 260 22.60 28.75 -16.61
N PHE A 261 23.34 29.10 -17.65
CA PHE A 261 24.80 29.12 -17.68
C PHE A 261 25.28 30.55 -17.46
N GLN A 262 26.32 30.74 -16.66
CA GLN A 262 26.98 32.04 -16.48
C GLN A 262 28.48 31.82 -16.36
N SER A 263 29.28 32.70 -16.98
CA SER A 263 30.73 32.65 -16.89
C SER A 263 31.29 33.78 -16.04
N ASP A 264 32.30 33.51 -15.22
CA ASP A 264 33.17 34.57 -14.68
C ASP A 264 34.47 34.68 -15.52
N VAL A 265 34.56 33.87 -16.58
CA VAL A 265 35.76 33.62 -17.38
C VAL A 265 35.50 34.15 -18.77
N CYS A 266 36.51 34.79 -19.32
CA CYS A 266 36.52 35.38 -20.63
C CYS A 266 36.43 34.29 -21.72
N GLY A 267 35.48 34.41 -22.65
CA GLY A 267 35.36 33.59 -23.86
C GLY A 267 35.21 32.10 -23.61
N ALA A 268 34.24 31.71 -22.78
CA ALA A 268 33.93 30.31 -22.52
C ALA A 268 33.00 29.74 -23.61
N SER A 269 33.19 28.49 -24.00
CA SER A 269 32.23 27.74 -24.81
C SER A 269 31.86 26.45 -24.11
N TYR A 270 30.61 26.02 -24.25
CA TYR A 270 30.12 24.82 -23.60
C TYR A 270 29.14 24.06 -24.49
N GLN A 271 28.99 22.77 -24.17
CA GLN A 271 27.94 21.91 -24.64
C GLN A 271 27.35 21.19 -23.43
N PHE A 272 26.04 21.05 -23.38
CA PHE A 272 25.38 20.26 -22.36
C PHE A 272 24.28 19.39 -22.92
N SER A 273 23.93 18.34 -22.19
CA SER A 273 22.71 17.55 -22.36
C SER A 273 22.19 17.17 -20.99
N TYR A 274 20.96 16.66 -20.91
CA TYR A 274 20.41 16.15 -19.67
C TYR A 274 19.58 14.88 -19.90
N ASP A 275 19.46 14.09 -18.85
CA ASP A 275 18.54 12.96 -18.73
C ASP A 275 17.89 12.94 -17.35
N VAL A 276 16.84 12.12 -17.22
CA VAL A 276 16.20 11.83 -15.94
C VAL A 276 16.35 10.35 -15.64
N THR A 277 16.87 10.02 -14.46
CA THR A 277 16.75 8.67 -13.91
C THR A 277 15.39 8.55 -13.22
N PRO A 278 14.46 7.74 -13.76
CA PRO A 278 13.13 7.61 -13.17
C PRO A 278 13.17 6.84 -11.85
N PRO A 279 12.15 7.04 -10.98
CA PRO A 279 11.95 6.17 -9.82
C PRO A 279 11.65 4.72 -10.23
N VAL A 280 11.68 3.81 -9.26
CA VAL A 280 11.51 2.37 -9.49
C VAL A 280 10.08 2.03 -9.92
N PHE A 281 9.08 2.69 -9.33
CA PHE A 281 7.67 2.41 -9.58
C PHE A 281 7.01 3.49 -10.45
N GLY A 282 5.99 3.07 -11.20
CA GLY A 282 5.18 3.94 -12.04
C GLY A 282 4.36 4.94 -11.24
N ASP A 283 3.83 5.90 -11.99
CA ASP A 283 2.96 6.96 -11.49
C ASP A 283 1.50 6.48 -11.42
N ASP A 284 0.74 6.96 -10.44
CA ASP A 284 -0.69 6.71 -10.32
C ASP A 284 -1.53 7.78 -11.02
N ALA A 285 -2.85 7.65 -10.92
CA ALA A 285 -3.78 8.54 -11.59
C ALA A 285 -4.11 9.74 -10.69
N GLU A 286 -3.46 10.87 -10.96
CA GLU A 286 -3.80 12.13 -10.27
C GLU A 286 -5.02 12.84 -10.86
N GLU A 287 -5.88 13.51 -10.08
CA GLU A 287 -5.72 13.90 -8.66
C GLU A 287 -6.43 12.89 -7.72
N ASN A 288 -5.70 12.23 -6.81
CA ASN A 288 -6.27 11.28 -5.85
C ASN A 288 -5.97 11.58 -4.36
N ASP A 289 -5.47 12.79 -4.10
CA ASP A 289 -5.18 13.44 -2.81
C ASP A 289 -6.28 13.40 -1.72
N ALA A 290 -7.52 13.08 -2.10
CA ALA A 290 -8.66 12.99 -1.19
C ALA A 290 -9.50 11.74 -1.46
N TRP A 291 -10.00 11.10 -0.40
CA TRP A 291 -10.84 9.88 -0.45
C TRP A 291 -12.09 9.94 -1.36
N ASN A 292 -12.53 11.14 -1.75
CA ASN A 292 -13.70 11.39 -2.59
C ASN A 292 -13.36 12.07 -3.92
N SER A 293 -12.11 12.02 -4.36
CA SER A 293 -11.72 12.47 -5.68
C SER A 293 -12.31 11.56 -6.77
N SER A 294 -12.29 12.00 -8.03
CA SER A 294 -12.74 11.16 -9.15
C SER A 294 -11.74 10.06 -9.52
N ASN A 295 -10.49 10.19 -9.10
CA ASN A 295 -9.40 9.31 -9.50
C ASN A 295 -8.91 8.43 -8.33
N THR A 296 -9.59 8.46 -7.18
CA THR A 296 -9.41 7.49 -6.10
C THR A 296 -9.86 6.12 -6.61
N ASP A 297 -8.89 5.33 -7.05
CA ASP A 297 -9.13 4.05 -7.70
C ASP A 297 -9.50 2.94 -6.71
N THR A 298 -10.36 2.04 -7.17
CA THR A 298 -10.65 0.80 -6.45
C THR A 298 -9.63 -0.26 -6.85
N VAL A 299 -8.84 -0.71 -5.88
CA VAL A 299 -7.83 -1.74 -6.08
C VAL A 299 -8.48 -3.09 -5.85
N ALA A 300 -8.26 -4.01 -6.78
CA ALA A 300 -8.74 -5.39 -6.65
C ALA A 300 -7.77 -6.22 -5.80
N VAL A 301 -8.31 -7.21 -5.08
CA VAL A 301 -7.54 -8.14 -4.24
C VAL A 301 -6.39 -8.78 -5.03
N GLY A 302 -5.19 -8.76 -4.46
CA GLY A 302 -3.96 -9.34 -5.00
C GLY A 302 -3.36 -8.60 -6.21
N VAL A 303 -3.96 -7.49 -6.65
CA VAL A 303 -3.43 -6.67 -7.76
C VAL A 303 -2.37 -5.71 -7.22
N LEU A 304 -1.26 -5.61 -7.96
CA LEU A 304 -0.24 -4.60 -7.71
C LEU A 304 -0.69 -3.26 -8.26
N THR A 305 -0.67 -2.25 -7.40
CA THR A 305 -0.91 -0.84 -7.72
C THR A 305 0.36 -0.06 -7.39
N GLU A 306 0.78 0.82 -8.28
CA GLU A 306 1.98 1.65 -8.14
C GLU A 306 1.56 3.10 -7.92
N GLY A 307 2.44 3.92 -7.34
CA GLY A 307 2.23 5.35 -7.19
C GLY A 307 3.49 6.12 -6.79
N ARG A 308 3.39 7.45 -6.82
CA ARG A 308 4.51 8.37 -6.58
C ARG A 308 4.10 9.48 -5.65
N LEU A 309 5.04 9.92 -4.80
CA LEU A 309 4.78 10.87 -3.74
C LEU A 309 5.93 11.84 -3.58
N PHE A 310 5.58 13.11 -3.36
CA PHE A 310 6.48 14.15 -2.87
C PHE A 310 7.66 14.44 -3.80
N PHE A 311 7.42 14.43 -5.11
CA PHE A 311 8.28 15.08 -6.10
C PHE A 311 8.03 16.60 -6.10
N ASN A 312 9.00 17.38 -6.60
CA ASN A 312 8.83 18.84 -6.61
C ASN A 312 7.66 19.24 -7.52
N ASN A 313 6.66 19.89 -6.90
CA ASN A 313 5.39 20.31 -7.51
C ASN A 313 4.41 19.18 -7.80
N ASP A 314 4.67 18.03 -7.20
CA ASP A 314 3.76 16.92 -7.13
C ASP A 314 3.05 16.93 -5.76
N ASP A 315 2.08 16.06 -5.60
CA ASP A 315 1.35 15.91 -4.34
C ASP A 315 2.18 15.13 -3.29
N ASN A 316 1.57 14.84 -2.15
CA ASN A 316 2.24 14.08 -1.09
C ASN A 316 1.35 13.05 -0.42
N SER A 317 0.22 12.70 -1.04
CA SER A 317 -0.61 11.64 -0.52
C SER A 317 -1.63 11.05 -1.47
N ASP A 318 -1.64 9.73 -1.55
CA ASP A 318 -2.58 9.05 -2.43
C ASP A 318 -3.68 8.35 -1.64
N HIS A 319 -4.89 8.27 -2.22
CA HIS A 319 -5.99 7.47 -1.67
C HIS A 319 -6.45 6.38 -2.63
N PHE A 320 -6.62 5.18 -2.08
CA PHE A 320 -7.19 4.02 -2.76
C PHE A 320 -8.40 3.47 -2.02
N ILE A 321 -9.33 2.89 -2.78
CA ILE A 321 -10.48 2.16 -2.24
C ILE A 321 -10.14 0.67 -2.23
N LEU A 322 -10.38 0.01 -1.10
CA LEU A 322 -10.28 -1.45 -0.98
C LEU A 322 -11.69 -2.03 -0.84
N GLU A 323 -11.99 -3.05 -1.63
CA GLU A 323 -13.18 -3.89 -1.48
C GLU A 323 -12.71 -5.30 -1.12
N LEU A 324 -13.04 -5.76 0.08
CA LEU A 324 -12.62 -7.08 0.54
C LEU A 324 -13.48 -8.15 -0.13
N ASP A 325 -12.89 -9.30 -0.46
CA ASP A 325 -13.59 -10.45 -1.04
C ASP A 325 -14.21 -11.35 0.03
N GLU A 326 -13.63 -11.38 1.22
CA GLU A 326 -14.09 -12.10 2.41
C GLU A 326 -13.88 -11.24 3.67
N ASP A 327 -14.53 -11.63 4.77
CA ASP A 327 -14.16 -11.14 6.09
C ASP A 327 -12.80 -11.69 6.48
N GLY A 328 -12.18 -11.12 7.52
CA GLY A 328 -10.99 -11.72 8.11
C GLY A 328 -9.87 -10.72 8.39
N VAL A 329 -8.67 -11.11 7.98
CA VAL A 329 -7.43 -10.38 8.25
C VAL A 329 -6.94 -9.73 6.96
N LEU A 330 -6.98 -8.40 6.91
CA LEU A 330 -6.39 -7.64 5.81
C LEU A 330 -4.87 -7.68 5.92
N ASN A 331 -4.21 -8.21 4.90
CA ASN A 331 -2.76 -8.15 4.74
C ASN A 331 -2.45 -7.10 3.65
N VAL A 332 -1.64 -6.10 3.99
CA VAL A 332 -1.18 -5.06 3.05
C VAL A 332 0.31 -5.23 2.85
N HIS A 333 0.72 -5.41 1.59
CA HIS A 333 2.10 -5.56 1.16
C HIS A 333 2.53 -4.26 0.50
N VAL A 334 3.50 -3.55 1.08
CA VAL A 334 4.02 -2.28 0.56
C VAL A 334 5.50 -2.44 0.25
N GLU A 335 5.88 -2.14 -0.97
CA GLU A 335 7.27 -2.05 -1.41
C GLU A 335 7.56 -0.65 -1.89
N ALA A 336 8.56 0.02 -1.29
CA ALA A 336 8.79 1.43 -1.53
C ALA A 336 10.26 1.82 -1.53
N GLU A 337 10.58 2.87 -2.27
CA GLU A 337 11.90 3.50 -2.36
C GLU A 337 11.78 5.01 -2.47
N HIS A 338 12.89 5.71 -2.29
CA HIS A 338 13.04 7.08 -2.75
C HIS A 338 14.39 7.31 -3.43
N VAL A 339 14.38 8.29 -4.33
CA VAL A 339 15.51 8.62 -5.20
C VAL A 339 16.70 9.27 -4.47
N SER A 340 16.53 9.66 -3.20
CA SER A 340 17.57 10.31 -2.41
C SER A 340 18.44 9.31 -1.63
N SER A 341 19.54 9.80 -1.04
CA SER A 341 20.50 8.96 -0.32
C SER A 341 20.18 8.79 1.17
N GLU A 342 19.05 9.28 1.66
CA GLU A 342 18.66 9.19 3.08
C GLU A 342 18.14 7.79 3.43
N ASN A 343 18.64 7.17 4.50
CA ASN A 343 18.43 5.73 4.73
C ASN A 343 17.38 5.41 5.82
N GLU A 344 16.65 6.40 6.34
CA GLU A 344 15.78 6.24 7.54
C GLU A 344 14.34 6.79 7.35
N ASP A 345 13.85 6.80 6.12
CA ASP A 345 12.52 7.34 5.82
C ASP A 345 11.42 6.27 5.84
N SER A 346 10.16 6.71 5.80
CA SER A 346 8.99 5.83 5.77
C SER A 346 7.78 6.50 5.10
N ILE A 347 6.93 5.70 4.48
CA ILE A 347 5.59 6.11 4.10
C ILE A 347 4.67 5.92 5.31
N THR A 348 3.88 6.95 5.61
CA THR A 348 2.78 6.83 6.57
C THR A 348 1.56 6.29 5.86
N VAL A 349 1.11 5.11 6.27
CA VAL A 349 -0.10 4.49 5.72
C VAL A 349 -1.22 4.58 6.74
N ARG A 350 -2.42 4.96 6.28
CA ARG A 350 -3.62 5.09 7.12
C ARG A 350 -4.77 4.34 6.49
N LEU A 351 -5.50 3.59 7.32
CA LEU A 351 -6.68 2.87 6.89
C LEU A 351 -7.93 3.47 7.54
N TYR A 352 -8.96 3.69 6.72
CA TYR A 352 -10.23 4.25 7.14
C TYR A 352 -11.37 3.31 6.76
N ASN A 353 -12.44 3.31 7.56
CA ASN A 353 -13.69 2.64 7.18
C ASN A 353 -14.49 3.47 6.15
N SER A 354 -15.63 2.92 5.72
CA SER A 354 -16.55 3.57 4.77
C SER A 354 -17.12 4.92 5.23
N SER A 355 -17.10 5.19 6.54
CA SER A 355 -17.49 6.46 7.16
C SER A 355 -16.31 7.42 7.37
N VAL A 356 -15.13 7.11 6.82
CA VAL A 356 -13.90 7.89 6.92
C VAL A 356 -13.41 8.06 8.37
N VAL A 357 -13.72 7.09 9.23
CA VAL A 357 -13.14 6.98 10.57
C VAL A 357 -11.82 6.24 10.45
N LEU A 358 -10.75 6.83 10.99
CA LEU A 358 -9.43 6.23 11.04
C LEU A 358 -9.48 4.96 11.90
N LEU A 359 -9.14 3.82 11.29
CA LEU A 359 -9.01 2.53 11.97
C LEU A 359 -7.59 2.32 12.48
N GLU A 360 -6.60 2.53 11.61
CA GLU A 360 -5.20 2.29 11.95
C GLU A 360 -4.24 3.23 11.21
N THR A 361 -3.04 3.41 11.79
CA THR A 361 -1.90 4.09 11.16
C THR A 361 -0.63 3.29 11.42
N TRP A 362 0.13 3.02 10.37
CA TRP A 362 1.45 2.41 10.47
C TRP A 362 2.47 3.10 9.56
N ARG A 363 3.73 2.68 9.66
CA ARG A 363 4.84 3.20 8.85
C ARG A 363 5.46 2.06 8.05
N ALA A 364 5.41 2.17 6.72
CA ALA A 364 6.14 1.28 5.82
C ALA A 364 7.55 1.86 5.58
N PRO A 365 8.64 1.10 5.82
CA PRO A 365 9.99 1.55 5.51
C PRO A 365 10.14 1.80 4.01
N ILE A 366 10.92 2.82 3.65
CA ILE A 366 11.33 3.04 2.26
C ILE A 366 12.84 2.84 2.13
N GLY A 367 13.29 2.22 1.04
CA GLY A 367 14.71 2.10 0.76
C GLY A 367 15.28 3.30 -0.01
N ALA A 368 16.59 3.49 0.06
CA ALA A 368 17.27 4.67 -0.48
C ALA A 368 17.98 4.38 -1.80
N ASN A 369 18.27 5.43 -2.57
CA ASN A 369 18.98 5.38 -3.85
C ASN A 369 18.32 4.42 -4.85
N SER A 370 16.99 4.47 -4.95
CA SER A 370 16.23 3.61 -5.89
C SER A 370 16.40 2.11 -5.63
N VAL A 371 16.55 1.74 -4.36
CA VAL A 371 16.50 0.35 -3.89
C VAL A 371 15.27 0.19 -3.04
N ALA A 372 14.28 -0.57 -3.50
CA ALA A 372 13.03 -0.75 -2.79
C ALA A 372 13.13 -1.74 -1.61
N VAL A 373 12.30 -1.49 -0.60
CA VAL A 373 12.17 -2.34 0.60
C VAL A 373 10.71 -2.79 0.71
N LEU A 374 10.52 -4.10 0.84
CA LEU A 374 9.21 -4.71 1.08
C LEU A 374 8.89 -4.72 2.58
N SER A 375 7.63 -4.47 2.90
CA SER A 375 7.06 -4.56 4.24
C SER A 375 5.63 -5.05 4.19
N ASP A 376 5.24 -5.79 5.23
CA ASP A 376 3.90 -6.36 5.38
C ASP A 376 3.26 -5.78 6.63
N HIS A 377 1.98 -5.44 6.55
CA HIS A 377 1.16 -5.05 7.70
C HIS A 377 -0.14 -5.84 7.69
N THR A 378 -0.60 -6.27 8.86
CA THR A 378 -1.81 -7.09 9.00
C THR A 378 -2.79 -6.43 9.95
N MET A 379 -4.06 -6.37 9.59
CA MET A 379 -5.12 -5.87 10.45
C MET A 379 -6.29 -6.87 10.53
N PRO A 380 -6.57 -7.43 11.72
CA PRO A 380 -7.66 -8.40 11.89
C PRO A 380 -9.04 -7.72 11.97
N CYS A 381 -10.09 -8.53 11.94
CA CYS A 381 -11.47 -8.13 12.23
C CYS A 381 -12.12 -7.20 11.22
N LEU A 382 -11.76 -7.28 9.94
CA LEU A 382 -12.46 -6.54 8.89
C LEU A 382 -13.55 -7.37 8.24
N GLY A 383 -14.72 -6.75 8.05
CA GLY A 383 -15.85 -7.31 7.31
C GLY A 383 -15.87 -6.84 5.85
N ARG A 384 -16.43 -7.64 4.96
CA ARG A 384 -16.53 -7.39 3.51
C ARG A 384 -17.72 -6.53 3.10
N GLU A 385 -18.63 -6.23 4.02
CA GLU A 385 -19.91 -5.55 3.79
C GLU A 385 -19.72 -4.12 3.30
N VAL A 386 -18.54 -3.54 3.56
CA VAL A 386 -18.21 -2.17 3.21
C VAL A 386 -16.84 -2.06 2.54
N ARG A 387 -16.68 -0.96 1.81
CA ARG A 387 -15.37 -0.52 1.31
C ARG A 387 -14.54 0.16 2.40
N TYR A 388 -13.23 0.10 2.23
CA TYR A 388 -12.23 0.78 3.04
C TYR A 388 -11.46 1.79 2.20
N PHE A 389 -10.81 2.75 2.85
CA PHE A 389 -9.91 3.69 2.19
C PHE A 389 -8.50 3.55 2.76
N LEU A 390 -7.52 3.34 1.88
CA LEU A 390 -6.12 3.28 2.22
C LEU A 390 -5.46 4.56 1.74
N ARG A 391 -4.79 5.28 2.63
CA ARG A 391 -4.06 6.51 2.30
C ARG A 391 -2.56 6.32 2.49
N PHE A 392 -1.79 6.57 1.44
CA PHE A 392 -0.34 6.67 1.51
C PHE A 392 0.04 8.15 1.68
N ALA A 393 1.14 8.43 2.39
CA ALA A 393 1.70 9.77 2.45
C ALA A 393 3.17 9.74 2.85
N SER A 394 3.96 10.54 2.16
CA SER A 394 5.39 10.64 2.40
C SER A 394 5.80 12.10 2.61
N ASP A 395 6.70 12.30 3.56
CA ASP A 395 7.47 13.54 3.69
C ASP A 395 8.90 13.35 3.10
N ALA A 396 9.20 12.15 2.58
CA ALA A 396 10.47 11.80 1.99
C ALA A 396 10.46 12.12 0.49
N CYS A 397 11.46 12.89 0.09
CA CYS A 397 11.61 13.50 -1.23
C CYS A 397 11.67 12.44 -2.35
N GLY A 398 10.75 12.50 -3.31
CA GLY A 398 10.71 11.62 -4.48
C GLY A 398 10.55 10.14 -4.12
N THR A 399 9.50 9.85 -3.35
CA THR A 399 9.13 8.49 -2.98
C THR A 399 8.35 7.84 -4.12
N SER A 400 8.67 6.59 -4.45
CA SER A 400 7.81 5.75 -5.28
C SER A 400 7.48 4.46 -4.54
N TYR A 401 6.29 3.91 -4.78
CA TYR A 401 5.86 2.69 -4.12
C TYR A 401 5.04 1.82 -5.05
N ARG A 402 4.93 0.55 -4.67
CA ARG A 402 3.88 -0.34 -5.11
C ARG A 402 3.28 -1.03 -3.91
N PHE A 403 1.98 -1.32 -3.97
CA PHE A 403 1.32 -2.11 -2.96
C PHE A 403 0.35 -3.12 -3.56
N SER A 404 0.00 -4.11 -2.76
CA SER A 404 -1.14 -5.00 -2.98
C SER A 404 -1.74 -5.35 -1.63
N TYR A 405 -2.93 -5.94 -1.65
CA TYR A 405 -3.54 -6.47 -0.44
C TYR A 405 -4.20 -7.82 -0.70
N ASP A 406 -4.31 -8.63 0.33
CA ASP A 406 -5.14 -9.83 0.36
C ASP A 406 -5.84 -9.97 1.71
N VAL A 407 -6.81 -10.88 1.76
CA VAL A 407 -7.55 -11.20 2.99
C VAL A 407 -7.32 -12.66 3.33
N THR A 408 -6.84 -12.92 4.55
CA THR A 408 -6.86 -14.26 5.13
C THR A 408 -8.25 -14.49 5.72
N PRO A 409 -9.07 -15.41 5.15
CA PRO A 409 -10.43 -15.65 5.64
C PRO A 409 -10.41 -16.36 7.01
N PRO A 410 -11.51 -16.27 7.78
CA PRO A 410 -11.71 -17.06 8.97
C PRO A 410 -11.79 -18.55 8.65
N LEU A 411 -11.63 -19.40 9.66
CA LEU A 411 -11.65 -20.86 9.50
C LEU A 411 -13.03 -21.38 9.09
N TYR A 412 -14.10 -20.78 9.62
CA TYR A 412 -15.47 -21.20 9.38
C TYR A 412 -16.21 -20.23 8.46
N GLY A 413 -17.16 -20.79 7.69
CA GLY A 413 -18.02 -20.04 6.78
C GLY A 413 -18.97 -19.10 7.50
N ASP A 414 -19.55 -18.22 6.69
CA ASP A 414 -20.59 -17.27 7.07
C ASP A 414 -21.94 -17.98 7.16
N ASP A 415 -22.79 -17.58 8.12
CA ASP A 415 -24.17 -18.03 8.20
C ASP A 415 -25.11 -17.21 7.31
N ILE A 416 -26.41 -17.53 7.36
CA ILE A 416 -27.41 -16.84 6.54
C ILE A 416 -27.96 -15.66 7.34
N GLU A 417 -27.51 -14.46 6.95
CA GLU A 417 -28.03 -13.20 7.50
C GLU A 417 -29.30 -12.69 6.80
N GLU A 418 -30.22 -11.97 7.45
CA GLU A 418 -30.20 -11.45 8.84
C GLU A 418 -30.78 -12.46 9.85
N ASN A 419 -30.01 -12.83 10.87
CA ASN A 419 -30.47 -13.71 11.95
C ASN A 419 -30.20 -13.20 13.40
N ASP A 420 -29.88 -11.91 13.55
CA ASP A 420 -29.66 -11.13 14.80
C ASP A 420 -30.68 -11.28 15.95
N SER A 421 -31.87 -11.84 15.66
CA SER A 421 -32.97 -11.96 16.60
C SER A 421 -33.72 -13.28 16.45
N TRP A 422 -34.31 -13.77 17.54
CA TRP A 422 -35.06 -15.04 17.60
C TRP A 422 -36.25 -15.15 16.63
N ASN A 423 -36.73 -14.02 16.11
CA ASN A 423 -37.86 -13.93 15.18
C ASN A 423 -37.48 -13.36 13.81
N SER A 424 -36.19 -13.41 13.47
CA SER A 424 -35.71 -13.02 12.15
C SER A 424 -36.18 -14.04 11.11
N VAL A 425 -36.19 -13.62 9.84
CA VAL A 425 -36.66 -14.49 8.75
C VAL A 425 -35.69 -15.66 8.52
N ASN A 426 -34.40 -15.45 8.81
CA ASN A 426 -33.34 -16.44 8.58
C ASN A 426 -32.87 -17.11 9.89
N THR A 427 -33.67 -17.07 10.95
CA THR A 427 -33.42 -17.89 12.15
C THR A 427 -33.63 -19.37 11.80
N ASP A 428 -32.57 -20.02 11.33
CA ASP A 428 -32.61 -21.35 10.76
C ASP A 428 -32.88 -22.44 11.81
N THR A 429 -33.72 -23.42 11.45
CA THR A 429 -33.88 -24.65 12.23
C THR A 429 -32.72 -25.57 11.95
N VAL A 430 -31.92 -25.84 12.98
CA VAL A 430 -30.80 -26.78 12.91
C VAL A 430 -31.29 -28.16 13.27
N MET A 431 -30.99 -29.15 12.43
CA MET A 431 -31.32 -30.54 12.70
C MET A 431 -30.26 -31.19 13.60
N VAL A 432 -30.68 -32.16 14.41
CA VAL A 432 -29.79 -32.96 15.26
C VAL A 432 -28.64 -33.54 14.43
N ASN A 433 -27.43 -33.54 14.99
CA ASN A 433 -26.17 -33.98 14.38
C ASN A 433 -25.77 -33.23 13.10
N THR A 434 -26.34 -32.06 12.83
CA THR A 434 -25.93 -31.22 11.70
C THR A 434 -24.94 -30.17 12.15
N VAL A 435 -23.87 -29.99 11.37
CA VAL A 435 -22.90 -28.92 11.58
C VAL A 435 -23.40 -27.67 10.87
N VAL A 436 -23.38 -26.56 11.60
CA VAL A 436 -23.63 -25.20 11.11
C VAL A 436 -22.42 -24.35 11.45
N GLU A 437 -22.12 -23.39 10.60
CA GLU A 437 -21.00 -22.45 10.73
C GLU A 437 -21.58 -21.04 10.83
N GLY A 438 -20.81 -20.11 11.40
CA GLY A 438 -21.20 -18.70 11.44
C GLY A 438 -20.04 -17.77 11.80
N ARG A 439 -20.28 -16.47 11.62
CA ARG A 439 -19.31 -15.39 11.80
C ARG A 439 -19.91 -14.27 12.63
N LEU A 440 -19.10 -13.65 13.48
CA LEU A 440 -19.57 -12.65 14.43
C LEU A 440 -18.56 -11.52 14.60
N ASN A 441 -19.08 -10.30 14.72
CA ASN A 441 -18.36 -9.12 15.22
C ASN A 441 -17.16 -8.71 14.33
N PHE A 442 -17.22 -8.99 13.03
CA PHE A 442 -16.36 -8.32 12.05
C PHE A 442 -16.78 -6.85 11.90
N LEU A 443 -15.85 -5.98 11.49
CA LEU A 443 -16.18 -4.55 11.42
C LEU A 443 -17.25 -4.29 10.36
N ASN A 444 -18.37 -3.69 10.79
CA ASN A 444 -19.59 -3.42 10.00
C ASN A 444 -20.43 -4.67 9.72
N ASP A 445 -20.13 -5.76 10.39
CA ASP A 445 -20.93 -6.97 10.45
C ASP A 445 -21.77 -7.00 11.73
N ASP A 446 -22.58 -8.03 11.87
CA ASP A 446 -23.45 -8.25 13.02
C ASP A 446 -22.65 -8.77 14.25
N ASN A 447 -23.34 -9.07 15.35
CA ASN A 447 -22.70 -9.65 16.55
C ASN A 447 -23.68 -10.56 17.33
N SER A 448 -24.65 -11.19 16.67
CA SER A 448 -25.65 -11.97 17.38
C SER A 448 -26.43 -13.00 16.57
N ASP A 449 -25.90 -14.18 16.35
CA ASP A 449 -26.65 -15.16 15.58
C ASP A 449 -27.70 -15.92 16.40
N TYR A 450 -28.89 -16.17 15.83
CA TYR A 450 -29.93 -17.02 16.42
C TYR A 450 -30.27 -18.23 15.54
N PHE A 451 -30.30 -19.40 16.19
CA PHE A 451 -30.73 -20.67 15.61
C PHE A 451 -31.91 -21.27 16.37
N THR A 452 -32.79 -21.96 15.66
CA THR A 452 -33.86 -22.78 16.26
C THR A 452 -33.37 -24.22 16.41
N LEU A 453 -33.60 -24.83 17.57
CA LEU A 453 -33.32 -26.24 17.82
C LEU A 453 -34.64 -27.01 17.99
N GLU A 454 -34.78 -28.12 17.28
CA GLU A 454 -35.87 -29.09 17.46
C GLU A 454 -35.24 -30.41 17.93
N LEU A 455 -35.58 -30.84 19.15
CA LEU A 455 -35.02 -32.07 19.71
C LEU A 455 -35.71 -33.28 19.08
N ASP A 456 -34.96 -34.36 18.86
CA ASP A 456 -35.49 -35.63 18.34
C ASP A 456 -36.03 -36.55 19.44
N ASP A 457 -35.55 -36.37 20.67
CA ASP A 457 -36.06 -37.01 21.87
C ASP A 457 -35.99 -36.05 23.07
N ASP A 458 -36.63 -36.41 24.19
CA ASP A 458 -36.35 -35.75 25.47
C ASP A 458 -34.94 -36.11 25.91
N GLY A 459 -34.38 -35.35 26.86
CA GLY A 459 -33.13 -35.76 27.50
C GLY A 459 -32.16 -34.64 27.83
N GLU A 460 -30.88 -34.96 27.63
CA GLU A 460 -29.76 -34.03 27.79
C GLU A 460 -29.29 -33.54 26.42
N LEU A 461 -29.46 -32.25 26.16
CA LEU A 461 -28.90 -31.57 24.99
C LEU A 461 -27.39 -31.44 25.16
N ASN A 462 -26.62 -31.94 24.20
CA ASN A 462 -25.17 -31.77 24.11
C ASN A 462 -24.84 -30.83 22.94
N LEU A 463 -24.17 -29.73 23.24
CA LEU A 463 -23.66 -28.76 22.27
C LEU A 463 -22.18 -29.00 22.04
N HIS A 464 -21.77 -29.15 20.79
CA HIS A 464 -20.38 -29.22 20.36
C HIS A 464 -20.05 -27.97 19.56
N VAL A 465 -19.26 -27.07 20.13
CA VAL A 465 -18.93 -25.78 19.53
C VAL A 465 -17.43 -25.67 19.32
N ARG A 466 -17.01 -25.24 18.15
CA ARG A 466 -15.62 -24.82 17.89
C ARG A 466 -15.60 -23.36 17.51
N ALA A 467 -14.67 -22.60 18.06
CA ALA A 467 -14.53 -21.18 17.74
C ALA A 467 -13.07 -20.77 17.61
N GLU A 468 -12.79 -19.82 16.74
CA GLU A 468 -11.47 -19.21 16.54
C GLU A 468 -11.54 -17.73 16.16
N HIS A 469 -10.47 -17.01 16.46
CA HIS A 469 -10.17 -15.71 15.88
C HIS A 469 -8.64 -15.49 15.86
N VAL A 470 -8.11 -14.89 14.79
CA VAL A 470 -6.65 -14.64 14.67
C VAL A 470 -6.13 -13.76 15.82
N GLY A 471 -6.89 -12.76 16.25
CA GLY A 471 -6.49 -11.76 17.23
C GLY A 471 -7.08 -11.95 18.63
N ALA A 472 -7.68 -13.11 18.92
CA ALA A 472 -8.34 -13.34 20.21
C ALA A 472 -7.34 -13.21 21.37
N LEU A 473 -7.76 -12.48 22.40
CA LEU A 473 -7.06 -12.42 23.67
C LEU A 473 -7.43 -13.63 24.53
N ALA A 474 -6.56 -13.98 25.48
CA ALA A 474 -6.75 -15.16 26.33
C ALA A 474 -8.04 -15.14 27.19
N ASN A 475 -8.69 -13.98 27.32
CA ASN A 475 -9.93 -13.79 28.07
C ASN A 475 -11.15 -13.56 27.18
N ASP A 476 -10.99 -13.55 25.85
CA ASP A 476 -12.11 -13.41 24.94
C ASP A 476 -12.96 -14.68 24.96
N SER A 477 -14.28 -14.52 24.80
CA SER A 477 -15.21 -15.63 24.85
C SER A 477 -16.34 -15.50 23.84
N LEU A 478 -16.73 -16.66 23.29
CA LEU A 478 -17.98 -16.84 22.58
C LEU A 478 -19.06 -17.11 23.63
N ILE A 479 -20.07 -16.26 23.65
CA ILE A 479 -21.21 -16.38 24.56
C ILE A 479 -22.30 -17.16 23.83
N VAL A 480 -22.70 -18.28 24.42
CA VAL A 480 -23.80 -19.11 23.91
C VAL A 480 -24.94 -19.07 24.91
N ARG A 481 -26.15 -18.72 24.47
CA ARG A 481 -27.34 -18.66 25.33
C ARG A 481 -28.43 -19.58 24.80
N LEU A 482 -29.00 -20.39 25.68
CA LEU A 482 -30.17 -21.20 25.38
C LEU A 482 -31.42 -20.51 25.91
N PHE A 483 -32.43 -20.38 25.05
CA PHE A 483 -33.74 -19.88 25.39
C PHE A 483 -34.80 -20.95 25.13
N ASN A 484 -35.87 -20.90 25.91
CA ASN A 484 -37.02 -21.75 25.71
C ASN A 484 -37.92 -21.20 24.58
N SER A 485 -38.97 -21.92 24.17
CA SER A 485 -39.95 -21.52 23.14
C SER A 485 -40.66 -20.19 23.40
N SER A 486 -40.68 -19.71 24.65
CA SER A 486 -41.20 -18.39 25.05
C SER A 486 -40.12 -17.31 25.12
N VAL A 487 -38.90 -17.61 24.63
CA VAL A 487 -37.73 -16.73 24.63
C VAL A 487 -37.28 -16.32 26.03
N VAL A 488 -37.50 -17.21 27.02
CA VAL A 488 -36.96 -17.05 28.37
C VAL A 488 -35.60 -17.71 28.42
N LEU A 489 -34.59 -16.95 28.88
CA LEU A 489 -33.23 -17.44 29.04
C LEU A 489 -33.19 -18.61 30.02
N MET A 490 -32.70 -19.75 29.55
CA MET A 490 -32.53 -20.97 30.33
C MET A 490 -31.11 -21.10 30.85
N ASN A 491 -30.11 -20.86 30.00
CA ASN A 491 -28.70 -21.00 30.36
C ASN A 491 -27.79 -20.05 29.56
N THR A 492 -26.59 -19.80 30.08
CA THR A 492 -25.54 -19.05 29.39
C THR A 492 -24.20 -19.73 29.60
N TRP A 493 -23.52 -20.06 28.51
CA TRP A 493 -22.17 -20.57 28.50
C TRP A 493 -21.22 -19.52 27.94
N ARG A 494 -20.03 -19.44 28.53
CA ARG A 494 -18.89 -18.71 27.98
C ARG A 494 -17.86 -19.72 27.53
N LEU A 495 -17.58 -19.73 26.23
CA LEU A 495 -16.72 -20.70 25.58
C LEU A 495 -15.41 -20.00 25.19
N PRO A 496 -14.25 -20.65 25.39
CA PRO A 496 -12.98 -20.11 24.91
C PRO A 496 -12.97 -20.00 23.40
N ILE A 497 -12.38 -18.93 22.88
CA ILE A 497 -12.09 -18.75 21.46
C ILE A 497 -10.62 -19.10 21.23
N GLY A 498 -10.37 -19.87 20.17
CA GLY A 498 -9.01 -20.21 19.76
C GLY A 498 -8.26 -19.03 19.13
N VAL A 499 -6.93 -19.00 19.26
CA VAL A 499 -6.08 -17.88 18.77
C VAL A 499 -5.28 -18.28 17.52
N ASN A 500 -4.86 -17.29 16.71
CA ASN A 500 -4.06 -17.51 15.49
C ASN A 500 -4.67 -18.57 14.56
N SER A 501 -5.98 -18.47 14.29
CA SER A 501 -6.69 -19.39 13.40
C SER A 501 -6.66 -20.86 13.84
N THR A 502 -6.47 -21.11 15.14
CA THR A 502 -6.51 -22.45 15.72
C THR A 502 -7.75 -22.60 16.56
N SER A 503 -8.76 -23.35 16.09
CA SER A 503 -10.02 -23.51 16.82
C SER A 503 -9.93 -24.32 18.11
N VAL A 504 -10.75 -23.95 19.10
CA VAL A 504 -10.91 -24.69 20.35
C VAL A 504 -12.28 -25.34 20.40
N LEU A 505 -12.32 -26.65 20.66
CA LEU A 505 -13.57 -27.40 20.89
C LEU A 505 -14.05 -27.21 22.34
N SER A 506 -15.33 -26.89 22.48
CA SER A 506 -16.06 -26.84 23.74
C SER A 506 -17.30 -27.72 23.66
N GLU A 507 -17.48 -28.55 24.69
CA GLU A 507 -18.70 -29.35 24.88
C GLU A 507 -19.47 -28.82 26.08
N ARG A 508 -20.77 -28.58 25.91
CA ARG A 508 -21.67 -28.12 26.96
C ARG A 508 -22.95 -28.91 26.91
N SER A 509 -23.54 -29.17 28.07
CA SER A 509 -24.80 -29.88 28.13
C SER A 509 -25.85 -29.17 28.98
N MET A 510 -27.12 -29.49 28.72
CA MET A 510 -28.26 -29.09 29.54
C MET A 510 -29.25 -30.25 29.64
N THR A 511 -29.52 -30.67 30.87
CA THR A 511 -30.44 -31.78 31.18
C THR A 511 -31.90 -31.33 31.21
N CYS A 512 -32.81 -32.30 31.06
CA CYS A 512 -34.27 -32.15 31.21
C CYS A 512 -34.94 -31.26 30.15
N LEU A 513 -34.45 -31.30 28.92
CA LEU A 513 -35.16 -30.67 27.81
C LEU A 513 -36.13 -31.69 27.20
N GLY A 514 -37.34 -31.23 26.88
CA GLY A 514 -38.37 -32.04 26.24
C GLY A 514 -38.47 -31.70 24.75
N ARG A 515 -38.92 -32.65 23.94
CA ARG A 515 -39.01 -32.53 22.47
C ARG A 515 -40.30 -31.85 21.99
N GLU A 516 -41.23 -31.54 22.89
CA GLU A 516 -42.58 -31.06 22.57
C GLU A 516 -42.59 -29.66 21.96
N GLN A 517 -41.52 -28.89 22.19
CA GLN A 517 -41.37 -27.52 21.69
C GLN A 517 -39.93 -27.25 21.26
N ARG A 518 -39.79 -26.22 20.42
CA ARG A 518 -38.50 -25.71 19.98
C ARG A 518 -37.77 -24.91 21.07
N TYR A 519 -36.44 -24.85 20.93
CA TYR A 519 -35.56 -23.96 21.69
C TYR A 519 -34.87 -22.98 20.74
N PHE A 520 -34.31 -21.91 21.30
CA PHE A 520 -33.47 -20.98 20.55
C PHE A 520 -32.07 -20.95 21.14
N LEU A 521 -31.06 -21.05 20.27
CA LEU A 521 -29.67 -20.91 20.62
C LEU A 521 -29.15 -19.59 20.04
N GLN A 522 -28.56 -18.76 20.90
CA GLN A 522 -27.94 -17.50 20.49
C GLN A 522 -26.42 -17.60 20.63
N PHE A 523 -25.69 -17.16 19.62
CA PHE A 523 -24.25 -16.92 19.66
C PHE A 523 -24.00 -15.40 19.72
N GLN A 524 -22.98 -14.98 20.49
CA GLN A 524 -22.50 -13.59 20.52
C GLN A 524 -21.00 -13.60 20.85
N SER A 525 -20.24 -12.66 20.29
CA SER A 525 -18.81 -12.56 20.53
C SER A 525 -18.44 -11.31 21.32
N GLU A 526 -17.53 -11.49 22.29
CA GLU A 526 -16.83 -10.35 22.92
C GLU A 526 -15.49 -10.04 22.22
N ALA A 527 -14.97 -10.97 21.42
CA ALA A 527 -13.80 -10.76 20.56
C ALA A 527 -14.25 -10.10 19.25
N CYS A 528 -13.41 -9.25 18.65
CA CYS A 528 -13.65 -8.85 17.26
C CYS A 528 -13.42 -10.06 16.33
N GLY A 529 -14.23 -10.20 15.29
CA GLY A 529 -14.10 -11.20 14.22
C GLY A 529 -13.97 -12.66 14.69
N THR A 530 -15.01 -13.23 15.30
CA THR A 530 -15.03 -14.66 15.66
C THR A 530 -15.68 -15.47 14.56
N SER A 531 -15.04 -16.57 14.14
CA SER A 531 -15.72 -17.61 13.37
C SER A 531 -15.97 -18.83 14.24
N TYR A 532 -17.10 -19.51 14.03
CA TYR A 532 -17.44 -20.71 14.79
C TYR A 532 -18.13 -21.75 13.92
N GLN A 533 -18.11 -22.99 14.41
CA GLN A 533 -19.03 -24.03 13.99
C GLN A 533 -19.69 -24.64 15.21
N PHE A 534 -20.93 -25.08 15.08
CA PHE A 534 -21.57 -25.88 16.11
C PHE A 534 -22.39 -27.02 15.54
N SER A 535 -22.67 -27.99 16.41
CA SER A 535 -23.65 -29.06 16.19
C SER A 535 -24.20 -29.46 17.55
N TYR A 536 -25.31 -30.19 17.55
CA TYR A 536 -25.88 -30.72 18.77
C TYR A 536 -26.40 -32.14 18.60
N ASP A 537 -26.45 -32.87 19.70
CA ASP A 537 -27.17 -34.13 19.85
C ASP A 537 -27.97 -34.15 21.15
N VAL A 538 -28.85 -35.14 21.28
CA VAL A 538 -29.61 -35.40 22.50
C VAL A 538 -29.25 -36.78 23.00
N THR A 539 -28.82 -36.87 24.26
CA THR A 539 -28.75 -38.15 24.98
C THR A 539 -30.14 -38.45 25.52
N PRO A 540 -30.86 -39.46 24.98
CA PRO A 540 -32.19 -39.80 25.45
C PRO A 540 -32.15 -40.45 26.84
N PRO A 541 -33.24 -40.34 27.62
CA PRO A 541 -33.40 -41.10 28.85
C PRO A 541 -33.40 -42.61 28.60
N LEU A 542 -33.09 -43.40 29.63
CA LEU A 542 -33.02 -44.87 29.51
C LEU A 542 -34.38 -45.51 29.26
N PHE A 543 -35.44 -44.97 29.87
CA PHE A 543 -36.78 -45.51 29.75
C PHE A 543 -37.59 -44.70 28.72
N ALA A 544 -38.44 -45.40 27.97
CA ALA A 544 -39.29 -44.83 26.94
C ALA A 544 -40.32 -43.86 27.52
N ASP A 545 -40.80 -43.01 26.62
CA ASP A 545 -41.92 -42.11 26.85
C ASP A 545 -43.23 -42.90 26.94
N ASP A 546 -44.13 -42.49 27.84
CA ASP A 546 -45.46 -43.07 27.94
C ASP A 546 -46.44 -42.49 26.91
N LEU A 547 -47.67 -43.01 26.91
CA LEU A 547 -48.70 -42.58 25.97
C LEU A 547 -49.49 -41.39 26.54
N GLU A 548 -49.16 -40.19 26.07
CA GLU A 548 -49.91 -38.98 26.41
C GLU A 548 -51.21 -38.77 25.59
N GLU A 549 -52.27 -38.16 26.14
CA GLU A 549 -52.42 -37.57 27.49
C GLU A 549 -52.81 -38.60 28.56
N ASN A 550 -52.07 -38.65 29.67
CA ASN A 550 -52.36 -39.47 30.84
C ASN A 550 -52.26 -38.73 32.21
N ASP A 551 -52.05 -37.41 32.18
CA ASP A 551 -52.06 -36.41 33.27
C ASP A 551 -53.17 -36.46 34.36
N ALA A 552 -54.26 -37.19 34.14
CA ALA A 552 -55.39 -37.25 35.07
C ALA A 552 -56.00 -38.65 35.12
N TRP A 553 -56.56 -39.04 36.27
CA TRP A 553 -57.17 -40.37 36.49
C TRP A 553 -58.24 -40.79 35.45
N ASN A 554 -58.83 -39.83 34.73
CA ASN A 554 -59.86 -40.02 33.72
C ASN A 554 -59.42 -39.62 32.31
N SER A 555 -58.11 -39.45 32.08
CA SER A 555 -57.56 -39.23 30.75
C SER A 555 -57.73 -40.47 29.88
N THR A 556 -57.63 -40.27 28.56
CA THR A 556 -57.92 -41.31 27.58
C THR A 556 -56.97 -42.51 27.70
N ASN A 557 -55.70 -42.25 28.04
CA ASN A 557 -54.65 -43.27 28.08
C ASN A 557 -54.38 -43.81 29.50
N THR A 558 -54.97 -43.23 30.55
CA THR A 558 -54.88 -43.76 31.92
C THR A 558 -55.40 -45.20 32.03
N GLY A 559 -56.36 -45.55 31.18
CA GLY A 559 -56.99 -46.87 31.16
C GLY A 559 -56.33 -47.90 30.25
N THR A 560 -55.27 -47.54 29.50
CA THR A 560 -54.60 -48.42 28.53
C THR A 560 -53.42 -49.20 29.11
N ILE A 561 -53.05 -48.91 30.36
CA ILE A 561 -51.93 -49.57 31.01
C ILE A 561 -52.47 -50.62 31.97
N ASP A 562 -52.16 -51.87 31.63
CA ASP A 562 -52.45 -53.06 32.42
C ASP A 562 -51.10 -53.59 32.89
N LEU A 563 -50.73 -53.34 34.16
CA LEU A 563 -49.48 -53.86 34.72
C LEU A 563 -49.41 -55.39 34.62
N ASN A 564 -50.55 -56.08 34.49
CA ASN A 564 -50.58 -57.52 34.21
C ASN A 564 -50.02 -57.88 32.81
N SER A 565 -49.76 -56.91 31.93
CA SER A 565 -49.26 -57.17 30.57
C SER A 565 -47.77 -56.92 30.38
N GLY A 566 -47.07 -56.41 31.40
CA GLY A 566 -45.63 -56.14 31.40
C GLY A 566 -45.27 -54.81 32.07
N ALA A 567 -43.96 -54.57 32.17
CA ALA A 567 -43.43 -53.32 32.69
C ALA A 567 -43.88 -52.11 31.86
N VAL A 568 -44.09 -50.99 32.54
CA VAL A 568 -44.53 -49.72 31.96
C VAL A 568 -43.42 -48.72 32.14
N GLU A 569 -43.10 -47.98 31.09
CA GLU A 569 -42.08 -46.93 31.13
C GLU A 569 -42.78 -45.58 31.00
N GLY A 570 -42.19 -44.55 31.58
CA GLY A 570 -42.69 -43.18 31.49
C GLY A 570 -41.64 -42.13 31.82
N ARG A 571 -41.98 -40.87 31.56
CA ARG A 571 -41.08 -39.73 31.68
C ARG A 571 -41.75 -38.58 32.42
N LEU A 572 -41.00 -37.92 33.29
CA LEU A 572 -41.52 -36.85 34.14
C LEU A 572 -40.57 -35.67 34.21
N ALA A 573 -41.17 -34.47 34.26
CA ALA A 573 -40.48 -33.22 34.55
C ALA A 573 -39.40 -32.86 33.51
N PHE A 574 -39.63 -33.19 32.24
CA PHE A 574 -38.92 -32.56 31.12
C PHE A 574 -39.53 -31.19 30.81
N THR A 575 -38.76 -30.30 30.22
CA THR A 575 -39.26 -28.95 29.88
C THR A 575 -40.23 -29.07 28.71
N TYR A 576 -41.46 -28.57 28.88
CA TYR A 576 -42.58 -28.70 27.92
C TYR A 576 -43.32 -30.03 27.92
N ASP A 577 -42.84 -30.93 28.76
CA ASP A 577 -43.51 -32.17 29.09
C ASP A 577 -44.31 -32.00 30.37
N ASP A 578 -45.09 -33.02 30.71
CA ASP A 578 -45.85 -33.05 31.93
C ASP A 578 -44.99 -33.43 33.16
N ASN A 579 -45.64 -33.52 34.31
CA ASN A 579 -44.99 -33.96 35.54
C ASN A 579 -45.96 -34.81 36.36
N THR A 580 -46.85 -35.53 35.68
CA THR A 580 -47.85 -36.35 36.33
C THR A 580 -48.35 -37.44 35.41
N ASP A 581 -48.10 -38.69 35.78
CA ASP A 581 -48.61 -39.82 34.99
C ASP A 581 -49.60 -40.63 35.80
N TYR A 582 -50.76 -40.95 35.22
CA TYR A 582 -51.74 -41.85 35.83
C TYR A 582 -51.84 -43.19 35.10
N TYR A 583 -51.74 -44.27 35.89
CA TYR A 583 -51.89 -45.64 35.44
C TYR A 583 -53.00 -46.35 36.21
N ARG A 584 -53.75 -47.25 35.55
CA ARG A 584 -54.77 -48.08 36.20
C ARG A 584 -54.21 -49.45 36.59
N VAL A 585 -54.58 -49.93 37.77
CA VAL A 585 -54.28 -51.29 38.24
C VAL A 585 -55.58 -51.99 38.60
N VAL A 586 -55.72 -53.28 38.24
CA VAL A 586 -56.92 -54.08 38.52
C VAL A 586 -56.55 -55.23 39.45
N LEU A 587 -57.25 -55.33 40.58
CA LEU A 587 -57.17 -56.48 41.49
C LEU A 587 -58.40 -57.38 41.26
N ASP A 588 -58.19 -58.57 40.72
CA ASP A 588 -59.28 -59.54 40.49
C ASP A 588 -59.79 -60.19 41.79
N SER A 589 -58.97 -60.16 42.85
CA SER A 589 -59.33 -60.62 44.19
C SER A 589 -58.71 -59.71 45.26
N PRO A 590 -59.20 -59.70 46.51
CA PRO A 590 -58.59 -58.91 47.57
C PRO A 590 -57.12 -59.29 47.80
N GLY A 591 -56.22 -58.31 47.83
CA GLY A 591 -54.77 -58.52 47.86
C GLY A 591 -54.00 -57.22 48.04
N THR A 592 -52.68 -57.26 47.93
CA THR A 592 -51.80 -56.08 47.93
C THR A 592 -51.33 -55.76 46.52
N ILE A 593 -50.93 -54.52 46.26
CA ILE A 593 -50.22 -54.13 45.04
C ILE A 593 -48.75 -53.98 45.40
N THR A 594 -47.87 -54.70 44.70
CA THR A 594 -46.41 -54.56 44.84
C THR A 594 -45.83 -54.01 43.54
N ILE A 595 -45.08 -52.92 43.64
CA ILE A 595 -44.45 -52.23 42.52
C ILE A 595 -42.95 -52.17 42.77
N GLN A 596 -42.19 -52.67 41.80
CA GLN A 596 -40.79 -52.36 41.64
C GLN A 596 -40.66 -51.16 40.69
N SER A 597 -39.93 -50.14 41.13
CA SER A 597 -39.55 -49.00 40.30
C SER A 597 -38.08 -49.11 39.94
N LEU A 598 -37.77 -48.90 38.67
CA LEU A 598 -36.45 -48.58 38.17
C LEU A 598 -36.49 -47.15 37.66
N ALA A 599 -35.62 -46.26 38.13
CA ALA A 599 -35.65 -44.86 37.71
C ALA A 599 -34.26 -44.23 37.60
N GLU A 600 -34.08 -43.38 36.62
CA GLU A 600 -32.84 -42.67 36.35
C GLU A 600 -33.08 -41.23 35.89
N ARG A 601 -32.01 -40.43 35.99
CA ARG A 601 -31.88 -39.16 35.29
C ARG A 601 -30.42 -38.88 34.99
N SER A 602 -30.16 -38.08 33.95
CA SER A 602 -28.80 -37.62 33.60
C SER A 602 -28.18 -36.72 34.67
N GLY A 603 -29.00 -35.98 35.43
CA GLY A 603 -28.55 -35.09 36.50
C GLY A 603 -28.12 -35.79 37.80
N ALA A 604 -28.10 -35.03 38.90
CA ALA A 604 -27.88 -35.61 40.24
C ALA A 604 -29.03 -36.54 40.65
N THR A 605 -28.74 -37.49 41.55
CA THR A 605 -29.75 -38.38 42.14
C THR A 605 -30.96 -37.59 42.66
N GLY A 606 -32.16 -38.16 42.53
CA GLY A 606 -33.41 -37.53 42.94
C GLY A 606 -34.39 -38.51 43.54
N THR A 607 -35.64 -38.10 43.56
CA THR A 607 -36.79 -38.93 43.96
C THR A 607 -38.00 -38.54 43.14
N TYR A 608 -38.99 -39.43 43.08
CA TYR A 608 -40.34 -39.11 42.64
C TYR A 608 -41.36 -39.85 43.52
N ASP A 609 -42.59 -39.36 43.56
CA ASP A 609 -43.66 -39.93 44.36
C ASP A 609 -44.57 -40.83 43.51
N LEU A 610 -44.86 -42.03 44.01
CA LEU A 610 -45.95 -42.87 43.57
C LEU A 610 -47.12 -42.76 44.56
N LYS A 611 -48.27 -42.30 44.09
CA LYS A 611 -49.50 -42.16 44.89
C LYS A 611 -50.55 -43.17 44.45
N LEU A 612 -51.16 -43.86 45.40
CA LEU A 612 -52.20 -44.86 45.14
C LEU A 612 -53.58 -44.28 45.45
N TYR A 613 -54.51 -44.38 44.51
CA TYR A 613 -55.90 -43.93 44.62
C TYR A 613 -56.89 -45.07 44.40
N ASN A 614 -58.05 -44.99 45.04
CA ASN A 614 -59.20 -45.87 44.70
C ASN A 614 -60.03 -45.31 43.53
N THR A 615 -61.07 -46.04 43.10
CA THR A 615 -62.00 -45.61 42.03
C THR A 615 -62.75 -44.30 42.29
N SER A 616 -62.79 -43.83 43.53
CA SER A 616 -63.39 -42.55 43.91
C SER A 616 -62.34 -41.44 43.99
N VAL A 617 -61.11 -41.70 43.53
CA VAL A 617 -59.95 -40.78 43.53
C VAL A 617 -59.60 -40.31 44.94
N VAL A 618 -59.81 -41.17 45.94
CA VAL A 618 -59.33 -40.95 47.31
C VAL A 618 -57.92 -41.54 47.40
N LEU A 619 -56.96 -40.70 47.80
CA LEU A 619 -55.58 -41.12 48.08
C LEU A 619 -55.58 -42.12 49.23
N LEU A 620 -54.99 -43.28 48.98
CA LEU A 620 -54.86 -44.38 49.93
C LEU A 620 -53.45 -44.44 50.52
N ASP A 621 -52.42 -44.25 49.69
CA ASP A 621 -51.01 -44.32 50.11
C ASP A 621 -50.11 -43.45 49.22
N THR A 622 -48.94 -43.08 49.74
CA THR A 622 -47.88 -42.39 49.00
C THR A 622 -46.54 -43.04 49.32
N HIS A 623 -45.81 -43.43 48.29
CA HIS A 623 -44.44 -43.89 48.39
C HIS A 623 -43.50 -42.97 47.61
N THR A 624 -42.26 -42.84 48.06
CA THR A 624 -41.23 -42.05 47.36
C THR A 624 -40.13 -42.99 46.89
N PHE A 625 -39.96 -43.12 45.58
CA PHE A 625 -38.92 -43.94 44.97
C PHE A 625 -37.62 -43.14 44.76
N PRO A 626 -36.45 -43.77 44.92
CA PRO A 626 -35.18 -43.15 44.55
C PRO A 626 -35.02 -43.10 43.02
N VAL A 627 -34.44 -42.01 42.53
CA VAL A 627 -34.03 -41.85 41.13
C VAL A 627 -32.50 -41.78 41.09
N GLY A 628 -31.87 -42.65 40.32
CA GLY A 628 -30.42 -42.65 40.19
C GLY A 628 -29.93 -41.49 39.32
N GLY A 629 -28.69 -41.03 39.52
CA GLY A 629 -28.12 -39.88 38.82
C GLY A 629 -27.01 -40.28 37.85
N GLY A 630 -26.66 -39.39 36.92
CA GLY A 630 -25.65 -39.67 35.89
C GLY A 630 -26.04 -40.85 34.99
N SER A 631 -27.34 -40.97 34.70
CA SER A 631 -27.93 -42.07 33.93
C SER A 631 -27.68 -43.46 34.51
N SER A 632 -27.45 -43.52 35.83
CA SER A 632 -27.41 -44.79 36.57
C SER A 632 -28.80 -45.09 37.11
N VAL A 633 -29.30 -46.30 36.89
CA VAL A 633 -30.61 -46.74 37.41
C VAL A 633 -30.56 -46.94 38.92
N ALA A 634 -31.52 -46.35 39.64
CA ALA A 634 -31.84 -46.73 41.01
C ALA A 634 -33.09 -47.62 41.02
N SER A 635 -33.14 -48.57 41.96
CA SER A 635 -34.28 -49.48 42.12
C SER A 635 -34.91 -49.32 43.50
N GLY A 636 -36.24 -49.37 43.57
CA GLY A 636 -36.98 -49.44 44.83
C GLY A 636 -38.19 -50.37 44.72
N MET A 637 -38.68 -50.85 45.86
CA MET A 637 -39.86 -51.71 45.92
C MET A 637 -40.83 -51.17 46.98
N TRP A 638 -42.12 -51.14 46.66
CA TRP A 638 -43.19 -50.75 47.54
C TRP A 638 -44.35 -51.74 47.47
N THR A 639 -44.99 -51.99 48.61
CA THR A 639 -46.17 -52.85 48.73
C THR A 639 -47.25 -52.10 49.49
N SER A 640 -48.46 -52.04 48.93
CA SER A 640 -49.63 -51.40 49.55
C SER A 640 -50.14 -52.19 50.76
N ASP A 641 -50.96 -51.54 51.60
CA ASP A 641 -51.85 -52.26 52.51
C ASP A 641 -52.84 -53.16 51.73
N PRO A 642 -53.45 -54.19 52.34
CA PRO A 642 -54.44 -55.04 51.68
C PRO A 642 -55.68 -54.25 51.19
N LEU A 643 -56.01 -54.46 49.92
CA LEU A 643 -57.07 -53.81 49.18
C LEU A 643 -58.16 -54.83 48.80
N ALA A 644 -59.36 -54.34 48.51
CA ALA A 644 -60.43 -55.18 47.98
C ALA A 644 -60.22 -55.43 46.48
N ALA A 645 -60.90 -56.43 45.91
CA ALA A 645 -60.97 -56.58 44.46
C ALA A 645 -61.59 -55.32 43.82
N GLY A 646 -60.98 -54.81 42.75
CA GLY A 646 -61.43 -53.60 42.06
C GLY A 646 -60.32 -52.85 41.31
N ASN A 647 -60.67 -51.69 40.78
CA ASN A 647 -59.74 -50.81 40.08
C ASN A 647 -59.09 -49.81 41.05
N TYR A 648 -57.81 -49.56 40.82
CA TYR A 648 -56.99 -48.58 41.53
C TYR A 648 -56.23 -47.74 40.51
N PHE A 649 -55.74 -46.58 40.93
CA PHE A 649 -54.92 -45.71 40.10
C PHE A 649 -53.60 -45.41 40.79
N LEU A 650 -52.51 -45.57 40.07
CA LEU A 650 -51.19 -45.11 40.46
C LEU A 650 -50.94 -43.77 39.79
N GLN A 651 -50.39 -42.82 40.54
CA GLN A 651 -49.95 -41.53 40.02
C GLN A 651 -48.45 -41.37 40.28
N ALA A 652 -47.64 -41.32 39.24
CA ALA A 652 -46.26 -40.88 39.32
C ALA A 652 -46.23 -39.35 39.27
N SER A 653 -45.55 -38.68 40.19
CA SER A 653 -45.53 -37.21 40.25
C SER A 653 -44.37 -36.70 41.10
N ASN A 654 -44.22 -35.37 41.19
CA ASN A 654 -43.20 -34.73 42.03
C ASN A 654 -41.78 -35.21 41.71
N ALA A 655 -41.51 -35.52 40.44
CA ALA A 655 -40.21 -36.02 40.03
C ALA A 655 -39.16 -34.91 40.02
N ALA A 656 -37.90 -35.32 40.19
CA ALA A 656 -36.79 -34.46 39.83
C ALA A 656 -36.77 -34.25 38.31
N CYS A 657 -36.40 -33.06 37.87
CA CYS A 657 -36.19 -32.67 36.47
C CYS A 657 -35.60 -33.80 35.60
N GLY A 658 -36.28 -34.20 34.54
CA GLY A 658 -35.85 -35.20 33.57
C GLY A 658 -35.71 -36.60 34.15
N THR A 659 -36.71 -37.06 34.91
CA THR A 659 -36.74 -38.44 35.44
C THR A 659 -37.39 -39.34 34.39
N SER A 660 -36.72 -40.42 34.01
CA SER A 660 -37.35 -41.53 33.32
C SER A 660 -37.45 -42.72 34.28
N TYR A 661 -38.51 -43.51 34.15
CA TYR A 661 -38.74 -44.63 35.05
C TYR A 661 -39.43 -45.80 34.34
N SER A 662 -39.38 -46.95 35.01
CA SER A 662 -40.14 -48.14 34.69
C SER A 662 -40.81 -48.69 35.94
N PHE A 663 -42.10 -48.98 35.85
CA PHE A 663 -42.84 -49.78 36.81
C PHE A 663 -42.92 -51.21 36.34
N ASP A 664 -42.42 -52.10 37.17
CA ASP A 664 -42.64 -53.53 37.03
C ASP A 664 -43.48 -54.01 38.21
N CYS A 665 -44.56 -54.73 37.94
CA CYS A 665 -45.24 -55.42 39.02
C CYS A 665 -44.55 -56.77 39.20
N TYR A 666 -44.13 -57.06 40.42
CA TYR A 666 -43.30 -58.22 40.71
C TYR A 666 -44.14 -59.50 40.57
N ASP A 667 -44.08 -60.16 39.40
CA ASP A 667 -44.73 -61.42 39.06
C ASP A 667 -43.83 -62.59 39.50
N ASP A 668 -44.02 -63.07 40.74
CA ASP A 668 -43.11 -64.02 41.39
C ASP A 668 -43.35 -65.46 40.88
N ASP A 669 -44.48 -65.72 40.22
CA ASP A 669 -44.82 -67.01 39.62
C ASP A 669 -44.77 -67.05 38.07
N ASP A 670 -44.38 -65.93 37.44
CA ASP A 670 -44.14 -65.78 36.00
C ASP A 670 -45.39 -66.17 35.17
N ASP A 671 -46.58 -65.97 35.74
CA ASP A 671 -47.86 -66.35 35.14
C ASP A 671 -48.46 -65.26 34.23
N GLY A 672 -47.83 -64.07 34.22
CA GLY A 672 -48.26 -62.90 33.47
C GLY A 672 -49.46 -62.20 34.10
N THR A 673 -49.67 -62.30 35.40
CA THR A 673 -50.80 -61.68 36.11
C THR A 673 -50.42 -61.23 37.51
N CYS A 674 -50.32 -59.92 37.74
CA CYS A 674 -50.03 -59.36 39.05
C CYS A 674 -51.27 -59.43 39.97
N ASN A 675 -51.31 -60.49 40.77
CA ASN A 675 -52.45 -60.90 41.56
C ASN A 675 -52.05 -61.24 43.01
N GLY A 676 -53.02 -61.69 43.81
CA GLY A 676 -52.77 -62.03 45.23
C GLY A 676 -51.87 -63.25 45.46
N ALA A 677 -51.40 -63.92 44.40
CA ALA A 677 -50.44 -65.02 44.45
C ALA A 677 -48.98 -64.52 44.52
N ASP A 678 -48.69 -63.28 44.09
CA ASP A 678 -47.35 -62.66 44.01
C ASP A 678 -46.76 -62.21 45.35
N VAL A 679 -47.16 -62.87 46.44
CA VAL A 679 -46.76 -62.53 47.80
C VAL A 679 -46.34 -63.79 48.55
N CYS A 680 -45.05 -64.17 48.45
CA CYS A 680 -44.37 -64.96 49.49
C CYS A 680 -42.83 -64.98 49.36
N PRO A 681 -42.05 -64.44 50.31
CA PRO A 681 -40.62 -64.71 50.37
C PRO A 681 -40.38 -66.16 50.85
N GLY A 682 -39.95 -67.04 49.93
CA GLY A 682 -39.02 -68.12 50.27
C GLY A 682 -39.49 -69.58 50.16
N VAL A 683 -39.85 -70.05 48.96
CA VAL A 683 -39.76 -71.49 48.65
C VAL A 683 -39.15 -71.69 47.24
N PRO A 684 -38.20 -72.61 47.01
CA PRO A 684 -37.62 -72.82 45.69
C PRO A 684 -38.56 -73.62 44.78
N GLU A 685 -38.76 -73.15 43.55
CA GLU A 685 -39.50 -73.87 42.51
C GLU A 685 -38.68 -75.06 41.95
N PRO A 686 -39.26 -76.27 41.87
CA PRO A 686 -38.65 -77.44 41.25
C PRO A 686 -38.93 -77.49 39.73
N GLY A 687 -38.08 -76.83 38.96
CA GLY A 687 -37.71 -77.22 37.60
C GLY A 687 -38.66 -76.83 36.46
N THR A 688 -38.22 -75.84 35.67
CA THR A 688 -37.73 -76.03 34.29
C THR A 688 -36.73 -74.93 33.94
#